data_AF-A0A565BB33-F1
#
_entry.id   AF-A0A565BB33-F1
#
_cell.length_a   1.000
_cell.length_b   1.000
_cell.length_c   1.000
_cell.angle_alpha   90.00
_cell.angle_beta   90.00
_cell.angle_gamma   90.00
#
_symmetry.space_group_name_H-M   'P 1'
#
loop_
_entity.id
_entity.type
_entity.pdbx_description
1 polymer ?
#
loop_
_entity_poly.entity_id
_entity_poly.type
_entity_poly.pdbx_seq_one_letter_code
_entity_poly.pdbx_strand_id
1 'polypeptide(L)'
;MAESSSSPSPTEEIVRLIKRLSAYVAFKMSSLFSTSTIRKLDSRSIGAIAGLAIAVIFTWRAIRTPRERQRRQPKRRIQSAESSSAAAQSSLTSIPPEVSFSHEDTAAQDVVDQFFQPVKPTLGQIVRQKLSEGRKVTCRLLGVILEESSPEELQKQVTVRSSVLEVLLEITKYCDLYLMERVLDDESEAKVLQALESAGIFTSGGLVKDKVLFCSTEIGRTSFVRQLEPDWHIDTNPEISTQLARFIKYQLHVSAVKPERTAPNVFTSQSIEQSKASSPEKLTGARMDSVSEINDNLSVEVSALLAPLPSLQLQALSLSLSCRRNIDSREYFKQLITSRSCNGIEVKQNLSNGKGVYANSEFQEDELILKDQILVGIQHSSNKVDCLVCSFCFLFIGSVEKQIGRKLYFKNMGLSGCCDGDSSESEEDGCVKYNGKQEQCGASSSNHKSLPQEVVSSLMNGEMALPYTDKFPLPSPLSCPGRCQEAFYCSESCAQKDWETSHSLLCTGERSESISREALGEFIQHANDTNDIFLLAAKAIAFTILKYRKLKAEYLNKQAKQSVPKQLLLLEAWKPVSIGYKRRWWDCIALPDDVDPSDEGAFRMQIKDLACTSLELLKAAIFDKECEALFSLDIYGNIIGMFELNNLDLVVASPVEDYFLYIDDLPDAEKEEAEEITRPFLDALGDEYSDCCQGTAFFPLQSCMNHSCCPNAKAFKREEDRDGQAVIIALRQISKNEEVTISYIDEELPYIERQALLADYGFSCKCPKCLQDASVV
;
A
#
# COMPACT_ATOMS: atom_id res chain seq x y z
N MET A 1 39.07 -16.55 41.71
CA MET A 1 38.95 -15.54 42.79
C MET A 1 37.73 -14.69 42.51
N ALA A 2 37.24 -13.90 43.46
CA ALA A 2 36.00 -13.15 43.27
C ALA A 2 36.25 -11.86 42.46
N GLU A 3 35.54 -11.71 41.35
CA GLU A 3 35.28 -10.42 40.70
C GLU A 3 33.76 -10.22 40.59
N SER A 4 33.34 -8.97 40.46
CA SER A 4 32.01 -8.53 40.90
C SER A 4 30.87 -8.96 39.97
N SER A 5 29.85 -9.61 40.53
CA SER A 5 28.51 -9.64 39.95
C SER A 5 27.98 -8.20 39.86
N SER A 6 27.95 -7.63 38.66
CA SER A 6 27.27 -6.36 38.40
C SER A 6 25.76 -6.57 38.55
N SER A 7 25.21 -6.21 39.71
CA SER A 7 23.77 -5.96 39.82
C SER A 7 23.37 -4.94 38.74
N PRO A 8 22.24 -5.13 38.03
CA PRO A 8 21.75 -4.13 37.08
C PRO A 8 21.69 -2.76 37.75
N SER A 9 21.94 -1.69 37.00
CA SER A 9 21.88 -0.35 37.58
C SER A 9 20.46 -0.09 38.13
N PRO A 10 20.30 0.74 39.17
CA PRO A 10 18.96 1.09 39.67
C PRO A 10 18.05 1.64 38.57
N THR A 11 18.65 2.34 37.60
CA THR A 11 18.01 2.78 36.35
C THR A 11 17.49 1.64 35.47
N GLU A 12 18.19 0.53 35.32
CA GLU A 12 17.75 -0.62 34.52
C GLU A 12 16.66 -1.45 35.22
N GLU A 13 16.74 -1.61 36.54
CA GLU A 13 15.65 -2.22 37.31
C GLU A 13 14.38 -1.36 37.26
N ILE A 14 14.52 -0.03 37.43
CA ILE A 14 13.40 0.91 37.31
C ILE A 14 12.83 0.92 35.88
N VAL A 15 13.65 0.89 34.83
CA VAL A 15 13.16 0.80 33.44
C VAL A 15 12.46 -0.53 33.16
N ARG A 16 12.95 -1.67 33.68
CA ARG A 16 12.23 -2.96 33.60
C ARG A 16 10.93 -2.95 34.39
N LEU A 17 10.88 -2.28 35.54
CA LEU A 17 9.66 -2.13 36.35
C LEU A 17 8.62 -1.24 35.65
N ILE A 18 9.07 -0.13 35.04
CA ILE A 18 8.21 0.78 34.26
C ILE A 18 7.69 0.09 32.99
N LYS A 19 8.52 -0.62 32.22
CA LYS A 19 8.07 -1.39 31.05
C LYS A 19 7.02 -2.45 31.41
N ARG A 20 7.19 -3.14 32.55
CA ARG A 20 6.19 -4.09 33.08
C ARG A 20 4.89 -3.40 33.50
N LEU A 21 4.96 -2.19 34.06
CA LEU A 21 3.79 -1.40 34.43
C LEU A 21 3.06 -0.82 33.21
N SER A 22 3.76 -0.38 32.16
CA SER A 22 3.11 0.13 30.94
C SER A 22 2.39 -0.99 30.17
N ALA A 23 3.02 -2.16 30.01
CA ALA A 23 2.38 -3.33 29.42
C ALA A 23 1.14 -3.77 30.24
N TYR A 24 1.28 -3.86 31.57
CA TYR A 24 0.17 -4.19 32.46
C TYR A 24 -0.99 -3.19 32.40
N VAL A 25 -0.74 -1.90 32.11
CA VAL A 25 -1.81 -0.90 31.96
C VAL A 25 -2.47 -0.97 30.58
N ALA A 26 -1.71 -1.19 29.50
CA ALA A 26 -2.27 -1.38 28.15
C ALA A 26 -3.20 -2.61 28.12
N PHE A 27 -2.68 -3.77 28.54
CA PHE A 27 -3.41 -5.03 28.67
C PHE A 27 -4.63 -4.95 29.60
N LYS A 28 -4.59 -4.11 30.65
CA LYS A 28 -5.74 -3.92 31.52
C LYS A 28 -6.79 -2.96 30.97
N MET A 29 -6.45 -2.15 29.95
CA MET A 29 -7.40 -1.30 29.25
C MET A 29 -8.18 -2.07 28.16
N SER A 30 -7.56 -2.99 27.42
CA SER A 30 -8.28 -3.92 26.52
C SER A 30 -9.28 -4.77 27.30
N SER A 31 -8.82 -5.38 28.41
CA SER A 31 -9.64 -6.16 29.34
C SER A 31 -10.89 -5.43 29.88
N LEU A 32 -10.87 -4.10 29.98
CA LEU A 32 -11.94 -3.33 30.62
C LEU A 32 -13.17 -3.03 29.74
N PHE A 33 -13.09 -3.23 28.41
CA PHE A 33 -14.23 -2.99 27.51
C PHE A 33 -15.13 -4.22 27.28
N SER A 34 -14.70 -5.41 27.70
CA SER A 34 -15.48 -6.66 27.60
C SER A 34 -16.46 -6.86 28.78
N THR A 35 -17.52 -6.06 28.77
CA THR A 35 -18.79 -6.21 29.52
C THR A 35 -18.86 -5.90 31.04
N SER A 36 -19.83 -5.05 31.37
CA SER A 36 -20.66 -5.01 32.60
C SER A 36 -20.15 -4.39 33.93
N THR A 37 -18.84 -4.27 34.21
CA THR A 37 -18.40 -3.91 35.59
C THR A 37 -18.15 -2.42 35.86
N ILE A 38 -17.95 -1.55 34.85
CA ILE A 38 -17.70 -0.11 35.06
C ILE A 38 -19.01 0.64 35.36
N ARG A 39 -19.52 0.50 36.60
CA ARG A 39 -20.64 1.31 37.12
C ARG A 39 -20.38 1.93 38.50
N LYS A 40 -19.17 1.78 39.06
CA LYS A 40 -18.74 2.35 40.36
C LYS A 40 -17.21 2.59 40.42
N LEU A 41 -16.75 3.76 39.99
CA LEU A 41 -15.46 4.35 40.37
C LEU A 41 -15.50 5.86 40.11
N ASP A 42 -14.90 6.66 40.98
CA ASP A 42 -15.09 8.13 40.98
C ASP A 42 -14.02 8.86 40.15
N SER A 43 -14.50 9.87 39.44
CA SER A 43 -13.82 10.80 38.52
C SER A 43 -12.42 11.26 38.94
N ARG A 44 -12.20 11.54 40.24
CA ARG A 44 -10.98 12.20 40.73
C ARG A 44 -9.74 11.31 40.71
N SER A 45 -9.89 9.98 40.73
CA SER A 45 -8.74 9.06 40.74
C SER A 45 -8.15 8.82 39.35
N ILE A 46 -8.92 9.01 38.29
CA ILE A 46 -8.51 8.69 36.90
C ILE A 46 -7.52 9.75 36.38
N GLY A 47 -7.83 11.04 36.56
CA GLY A 47 -6.99 12.14 36.06
C GLY A 47 -5.59 12.18 36.68
N ALA A 48 -5.45 11.76 37.94
CA ALA A 48 -4.15 11.69 38.63
C ALA A 48 -3.20 10.64 38.02
N ILE A 49 -3.74 9.53 37.52
CA ILE A 49 -2.96 8.45 36.90
C ILE A 49 -2.55 8.84 35.48
N ALA A 50 -3.47 9.42 34.69
CA ALA A 50 -3.20 9.87 33.33
C ALA A 50 -2.11 10.97 33.29
N GLY A 51 -2.17 11.96 34.17
CA GLY A 51 -1.18 13.04 34.24
C GLY A 51 0.24 12.56 34.58
N LEU A 52 0.37 11.50 35.40
CA LEU A 52 1.66 10.92 35.76
C LEU A 52 2.32 10.19 34.58
N ALA A 53 1.54 9.46 33.78
CA ALA A 53 2.04 8.72 32.62
C ALA A 53 2.62 9.65 31.54
N ILE A 54 1.93 10.76 31.24
CA ILE A 54 2.35 11.74 30.24
C ILE A 54 3.69 12.39 30.62
N ALA A 55 3.88 12.75 31.88
CA ALA A 55 5.10 13.42 32.35
C ALA A 55 6.38 12.57 32.14
N VAL A 56 6.28 11.24 32.36
CA VAL A 56 7.43 10.32 32.20
C VAL A 56 7.87 10.21 30.73
N ILE A 57 6.91 10.15 29.80
CA ILE A 57 7.17 10.02 28.36
C ILE A 57 7.96 11.22 27.83
N PHE A 58 7.56 12.45 28.20
CA PHE A 58 8.24 13.67 27.74
C PHE A 58 9.65 13.83 28.33
N THR A 59 9.91 13.40 29.57
CA THR A 59 11.27 13.43 30.13
C THR A 59 12.24 12.45 29.47
N TRP A 60 11.76 11.33 28.94
CA TRP A 60 12.62 10.32 28.29
C TRP A 60 13.20 10.79 26.95
N ARG A 61 12.42 11.55 26.17
CA ARG A 61 12.81 12.05 24.83
C ARG A 61 13.96 13.08 24.84
N ALA A 62 14.27 13.69 25.98
CA ALA A 62 15.21 14.82 26.07
C ALA A 62 16.68 14.46 26.35
N ILE A 63 17.02 13.17 26.51
CA ILE A 63 18.28 12.74 27.18
C ILE A 63 19.29 12.02 26.23
N ARG A 64 18.95 11.80 24.95
CA ARG A 64 19.88 11.17 23.97
C ARG A 64 20.74 12.19 23.23
N THR A 65 22.06 11.96 23.22
CA THR A 65 23.06 12.74 22.45
C THR A 65 23.94 11.80 21.58
N PRO A 66 24.30 12.17 20.33
CA PRO A 66 25.10 11.33 19.43
C PRO A 66 26.60 11.34 19.78
N ARG A 67 27.39 10.43 19.17
CA ARG A 67 28.85 10.34 19.38
C ARG A 67 29.59 9.82 18.14
N GLU A 68 30.74 10.43 17.84
CA GLU A 68 31.55 10.22 16.62
C GLU A 68 32.34 8.89 16.59
N ARG A 69 32.80 8.48 15.39
CA ARG A 69 33.81 7.42 15.17
C ARG A 69 34.98 7.93 14.31
N GLN A 70 36.16 7.31 14.48
CA GLN A 70 37.45 7.80 13.95
C GLN A 70 37.88 7.15 12.61
N ARG A 71 38.76 7.83 11.86
CA ARG A 71 39.12 7.54 10.45
C ARG A 71 40.60 7.19 10.27
N ARG A 72 40.95 6.20 9.42
CA ARG A 72 42.32 5.88 8.94
C ARG A 72 42.23 5.37 7.49
N GLN A 73 42.73 6.11 6.49
CA GLN A 73 44.12 6.10 5.95
C GLN A 73 44.44 4.90 5.01
N PRO A 74 44.34 5.06 3.67
CA PRO A 74 44.57 4.01 2.67
C PRO A 74 46.04 3.90 2.19
N LYS A 75 46.36 2.84 1.42
CA LYS A 75 47.69 2.57 0.83
C LYS A 75 47.65 2.46 -0.71
N ARG A 76 48.67 3.01 -1.37
CA ARG A 76 48.90 2.97 -2.84
C ARG A 76 49.26 1.58 -3.37
N ARG A 77 48.92 1.30 -4.64
CA ARG A 77 49.64 0.54 -5.71
C ARG A 77 48.72 0.52 -6.97
N ILE A 78 49.15 0.35 -8.23
CA ILE A 78 50.46 0.48 -8.93
C ILE A 78 50.16 0.84 -10.42
N GLN A 79 51.12 1.39 -11.18
CA GLN A 79 50.93 1.75 -12.60
C GLN A 79 51.36 0.63 -13.58
N SER A 80 50.79 0.65 -14.78
CA SER A 80 51.37 0.06 -16.01
C SER A 80 51.11 0.98 -17.21
N ALA A 81 52.13 1.18 -18.06
CA ALA A 81 52.13 2.00 -19.28
C ALA A 81 51.95 1.09 -20.53
N GLU A 82 51.92 1.50 -21.81
CA GLU A 82 52.03 2.78 -22.56
C GLU A 82 51.41 2.51 -23.99
N SER A 83 51.40 3.30 -25.07
CA SER A 83 51.97 4.61 -25.45
C SER A 83 51.32 5.16 -26.75
N SER A 84 51.12 6.49 -26.86
CA SER A 84 51.05 7.29 -28.11
C SER A 84 49.89 7.02 -29.10
N SER A 85 49.38 7.95 -29.93
CA SER A 85 49.46 9.43 -30.09
C SER A 85 48.36 9.84 -31.12
N ALA A 86 48.06 11.09 -31.53
CA ALA A 86 48.78 12.37 -31.47
C ALA A 86 47.79 13.56 -31.32
N ALA A 87 47.85 14.60 -32.15
CA ALA A 87 47.01 15.81 -32.05
C ALA A 87 46.74 16.51 -33.41
N ALA A 88 45.64 17.28 -33.49
CA ALA A 88 45.37 18.35 -34.45
C ALA A 88 44.44 19.40 -33.82
N GLN A 89 44.50 20.67 -34.25
CA GLN A 89 43.82 21.81 -33.60
C GLN A 89 43.13 22.76 -34.59
N SER A 90 41.90 23.20 -34.26
CA SER A 90 41.28 24.48 -34.66
C SER A 90 39.90 24.61 -33.96
N SER A 91 39.55 25.61 -33.15
CA SER A 91 39.43 27.07 -33.36
C SER A 91 38.43 27.45 -34.46
N LEU A 92 37.42 28.34 -34.28
CA LEU A 92 37.06 29.22 -33.14
C LEU A 92 35.59 29.73 -33.28
N THR A 93 34.86 29.86 -32.16
CA THR A 93 33.69 30.75 -31.87
C THR A 93 32.68 31.20 -32.96
N SER A 94 31.37 31.05 -32.69
CA SER A 94 30.36 32.16 -32.78
C SER A 94 28.95 31.76 -32.25
N ILE A 95 28.16 32.76 -31.82
CA ILE A 95 26.83 32.69 -31.18
C ILE A 95 26.10 34.04 -31.48
N PRO A 96 24.75 34.17 -31.61
CA PRO A 96 23.68 33.28 -32.10
C PRO A 96 23.05 33.89 -33.41
N PRO A 97 21.73 33.81 -33.77
CA PRO A 97 20.55 34.26 -33.00
C PRO A 97 19.29 33.37 -33.09
N GLU A 98 18.19 33.84 -32.47
CA GLU A 98 16.85 33.22 -32.39
C GLU A 98 16.13 33.07 -33.74
N VAL A 99 15.19 32.11 -33.84
CA VAL A 99 14.10 32.10 -34.84
C VAL A 99 12.79 31.64 -34.17
N SER A 100 11.68 32.30 -34.56
CA SER A 100 10.33 32.14 -34.01
C SER A 100 9.55 30.91 -34.53
N PHE A 101 8.66 30.37 -33.69
CA PHE A 101 7.60 29.45 -34.13
C PHE A 101 6.50 30.17 -34.94
N SER A 102 5.90 29.46 -35.90
CA SER A 102 4.75 29.91 -36.70
C SER A 102 3.48 29.12 -36.36
N HIS A 103 2.35 29.81 -36.18
CA HIS A 103 1.03 29.19 -36.03
C HIS A 103 0.61 28.44 -37.31
N GLU A 104 0.34 27.13 -37.21
CA GLU A 104 -0.67 26.42 -38.02
C GLU A 104 -0.89 24.95 -37.55
N ASP A 105 -1.62 24.72 -36.44
CA ASP A 105 -2.37 23.44 -36.26
C ASP A 105 -3.48 23.48 -35.17
N THR A 106 -4.32 24.53 -35.17
CA THR A 106 -5.40 24.68 -34.15
C THR A 106 -6.38 23.50 -34.11
N ALA A 107 -6.54 22.77 -35.23
CA ALA A 107 -7.42 21.62 -35.34
C ALA A 107 -6.91 20.38 -34.58
N ALA A 108 -5.60 20.26 -34.34
CA ALA A 108 -5.05 19.23 -33.47
C ALA A 108 -5.38 19.52 -31.99
N GLN A 109 -5.30 20.79 -31.58
CA GLN A 109 -5.57 21.20 -30.20
C GLN A 109 -7.04 20.99 -29.81
N ASP A 110 -7.99 21.36 -30.67
CA ASP A 110 -9.44 21.15 -30.43
C ASP A 110 -9.84 19.65 -30.26
N VAL A 111 -8.99 18.72 -30.71
CA VAL A 111 -9.15 17.27 -30.50
C VAL A 111 -8.50 16.83 -29.19
N VAL A 112 -7.30 17.32 -28.86
CA VAL A 112 -6.61 17.04 -27.59
C VAL A 112 -7.42 17.55 -26.39
N ASP A 113 -8.01 18.74 -26.51
CA ASP A 113 -8.86 19.35 -25.47
C ASP A 113 -10.19 18.58 -25.26
N GLN A 114 -10.60 17.72 -26.20
CA GLN A 114 -11.69 16.75 -26.00
C GLN A 114 -11.23 15.44 -25.34
N PHE A 115 -9.96 15.04 -25.51
CA PHE A 115 -9.38 13.88 -24.82
C PHE A 115 -9.13 14.14 -23.32
N PHE A 116 -8.90 15.40 -22.94
CA PHE A 116 -8.57 15.79 -21.56
C PHE A 116 -9.48 16.88 -20.99
N GLN A 117 -10.81 16.69 -21.05
CA GLN A 117 -11.65 17.46 -20.12
C GLN A 117 -11.31 17.07 -18.68
N PRO A 118 -10.98 18.03 -17.79
CA PRO A 118 -10.75 17.72 -16.39
C PRO A 118 -12.05 17.19 -15.80
N VAL A 119 -12.03 15.93 -15.34
CA VAL A 119 -13.14 15.32 -14.61
C VAL A 119 -13.52 16.28 -13.49
N LYS A 120 -14.75 16.81 -13.52
CA LYS A 120 -15.26 17.66 -12.44
C LYS A 120 -15.18 16.82 -11.17
N PRO A 121 -14.32 17.17 -10.19
CA PRO A 121 -14.07 16.29 -9.07
C PRO A 121 -15.38 16.04 -8.33
N THR A 122 -15.62 14.78 -7.97
CA THR A 122 -16.82 14.38 -7.21
C THR A 122 -16.87 15.14 -5.89
N LEU A 123 -18.04 15.18 -5.24
CA LEU A 123 -18.15 15.87 -3.96
C LEU A 123 -17.15 15.32 -2.93
N GLY A 124 -16.94 13.99 -2.90
CA GLY A 124 -15.92 13.35 -2.08
C GLY A 124 -14.49 13.74 -2.44
N GLN A 125 -14.14 13.81 -3.73
CA GLN A 125 -12.84 14.30 -4.16
C GLN A 125 -12.61 15.77 -3.77
N ILE A 126 -13.63 16.62 -3.89
CA ILE A 126 -13.57 18.02 -3.43
C ILE A 126 -13.37 18.07 -1.91
N VAL A 127 -14.17 17.34 -1.13
CA VAL A 127 -14.08 17.30 0.34
C VAL A 127 -12.71 16.80 0.80
N ARG A 128 -12.21 15.68 0.25
CA ARG A 128 -10.92 15.08 0.58
C ARG A 128 -9.75 16.01 0.24
N GLN A 129 -9.79 16.66 -0.93
CA GLN A 129 -8.81 17.67 -1.35
C GLN A 129 -8.86 18.92 -0.45
N LYS A 130 -10.05 19.38 -0.05
CA LYS A 130 -10.25 20.60 0.74
C LYS A 130 -9.91 20.45 2.21
N LEU A 131 -10.10 19.27 2.80
CA LEU A 131 -9.81 19.02 4.21
C LEU A 131 -8.36 18.54 4.44
N SER A 132 -7.56 18.33 3.39
CA SER A 132 -6.11 18.08 3.48
C SER A 132 -5.75 17.04 4.56
N GLU A 133 -6.40 15.88 4.46
CA GLU A 133 -6.22 14.72 5.35
C GLU A 133 -6.60 14.94 6.83
N GLY A 134 -7.33 16.02 7.14
CA GLY A 134 -7.85 16.26 8.47
C GLY A 134 -8.78 15.13 8.93
N ARG A 135 -8.36 14.36 9.93
CA ARG A 135 -9.07 13.18 10.43
C ARG A 135 -10.24 13.54 11.34
N LYS A 136 -10.25 14.74 11.93
CA LYS A 136 -11.35 15.21 12.79
C LYS A 136 -11.77 16.64 12.45
N VAL A 137 -13.09 16.85 12.37
CA VAL A 137 -13.72 18.12 11.99
C VAL A 137 -14.73 18.54 13.06
N THR A 138 -14.75 19.81 13.43
CA THR A 138 -15.82 20.40 14.24
C THR A 138 -16.56 21.47 13.44
N CYS A 139 -17.89 21.44 13.47
CA CYS A 139 -18.72 22.38 12.71
C CYS A 139 -19.84 22.95 13.57
N ARG A 140 -20.05 24.27 13.47
CA ARG A 140 -21.19 24.96 14.06
C ARG A 140 -22.49 24.64 13.32
N LEU A 141 -23.63 24.64 14.03
CA LEU A 141 -24.95 24.50 13.39
C LEU A 141 -25.52 25.83 12.85
N LEU A 142 -25.67 26.86 13.68
CA LEU A 142 -26.29 28.14 13.31
C LEU A 142 -25.51 28.86 12.20
N GLY A 143 -26.23 29.28 11.15
CA GLY A 143 -25.68 29.98 9.99
C GLY A 143 -24.84 29.14 9.02
N VAL A 144 -24.44 27.90 9.39
CA VAL A 144 -23.67 26.98 8.52
C VAL A 144 -24.54 25.84 8.01
N ILE A 145 -25.25 25.15 8.91
CA ILE A 145 -26.04 23.95 8.63
C ILE A 145 -27.53 24.25 8.80
N LEU A 146 -27.88 25.13 9.74
CA LEU A 146 -29.23 25.64 9.98
C LEU A 146 -29.44 26.98 9.26
N GLU A 147 -30.66 27.24 8.79
CA GLU A 147 -31.01 28.57 8.26
C GLU A 147 -30.96 29.63 9.35
N GLU A 148 -31.41 29.26 10.56
CA GLU A 148 -31.40 30.08 11.76
C GLU A 148 -30.00 30.61 12.12
N SER A 149 -29.96 31.82 12.67
CA SER A 149 -28.77 32.62 12.94
C SER A 149 -28.53 32.92 14.43
N SER A 150 -29.56 32.78 15.28
CA SER A 150 -29.48 33.01 16.72
C SER A 150 -30.09 31.85 17.55
N PRO A 151 -29.59 31.58 18.77
CA PRO A 151 -30.21 30.60 19.67
C PRO A 151 -31.68 30.88 19.99
N GLU A 152 -32.09 32.15 19.96
CA GLU A 152 -33.45 32.64 20.17
C GLU A 152 -34.42 32.35 18.98
N GLU A 153 -33.90 31.89 17.83
CA GLU A 153 -34.70 31.38 16.71
C GLU A 153 -35.02 29.89 16.88
N LEU A 154 -34.09 29.08 17.41
CA LEU A 154 -34.24 27.63 17.64
C LEU A 154 -35.43 27.28 18.56
N GLN A 155 -35.80 28.19 19.46
CA GLN A 155 -36.98 28.07 20.32
C GLN A 155 -38.30 28.00 19.52
N LYS A 156 -38.33 28.53 18.28
CA LYS A 156 -39.54 28.66 17.45
C LYS A 156 -39.60 27.56 16.38
N GLN A 157 -38.50 27.39 15.65
CA GLN A 157 -38.36 26.46 14.54
C GLN A 157 -36.88 26.12 14.32
N VAL A 158 -36.61 25.02 13.61
CA VAL A 158 -35.25 24.66 13.18
C VAL A 158 -35.31 24.12 11.76
N THR A 159 -34.47 24.68 10.88
CA THR A 159 -34.54 24.45 9.43
C THR A 159 -33.16 24.07 8.90
N VAL A 160 -33.01 22.83 8.44
CA VAL A 160 -31.73 22.32 7.94
C VAL A 160 -31.56 22.71 6.46
N ARG A 161 -30.44 23.33 6.11
CA ARG A 161 -30.11 23.74 4.74
C ARG A 161 -29.89 22.51 3.86
N SER A 162 -30.79 22.27 2.92
CA SER A 162 -30.74 21.09 2.04
C SER A 162 -29.46 21.01 1.19
N SER A 163 -28.91 22.15 0.77
CA SER A 163 -27.65 22.23 0.00
C SER A 163 -26.42 21.76 0.77
N VAL A 164 -26.49 21.73 2.11
CA VAL A 164 -25.37 21.37 2.99
C VAL A 164 -25.35 19.86 3.28
N LEU A 165 -26.48 19.17 3.10
CA LEU A 165 -26.66 17.75 3.46
C LEU A 165 -25.69 16.81 2.73
N GLU A 166 -25.59 16.95 1.41
CA GLU A 166 -24.67 16.13 0.60
C GLU A 166 -23.22 16.34 1.06
N VAL A 167 -22.84 17.57 1.41
CA VAL A 167 -21.48 17.91 1.87
C VAL A 167 -21.19 17.32 3.25
N LEU A 168 -22.15 17.37 4.19
CA LEU A 168 -21.97 16.78 5.52
C LEU A 168 -21.88 15.26 5.49
N LEU A 169 -22.78 14.61 4.73
CA LEU A 169 -22.78 13.16 4.57
C LEU A 169 -21.51 12.65 3.87
N GLU A 170 -20.92 13.47 3.00
CA GLU A 170 -19.64 13.19 2.38
C GLU A 170 -18.45 13.40 3.35
N ILE A 171 -18.50 14.45 4.20
CA ILE A 171 -17.49 14.66 5.26
C ILE A 171 -17.51 13.48 6.26
N THR A 172 -18.67 12.95 6.65
CA THR A 172 -18.76 11.82 7.60
C THR A 172 -18.16 10.51 7.07
N LYS A 173 -17.91 10.36 5.76
CA LYS A 173 -17.23 9.20 5.18
C LYS A 173 -15.72 9.21 5.39
N TYR A 174 -15.12 10.39 5.56
CA TYR A 174 -13.66 10.57 5.60
C TYR A 174 -13.14 11.16 6.92
N CYS A 175 -14.01 11.80 7.70
CA CYS A 175 -13.63 12.58 8.88
C CYS A 175 -14.52 12.26 10.09
N ASP A 176 -13.91 12.23 11.28
CA ASP A 176 -14.60 12.23 12.57
C ASP A 176 -15.27 13.61 12.81
N LEU A 177 -16.49 13.76 12.30
CA LEU A 177 -17.26 15.00 12.37
C LEU A 177 -18.01 15.12 13.71
N TYR A 178 -17.89 16.28 14.35
CA TYR A 178 -18.74 16.72 15.46
C TYR A 178 -19.50 17.99 15.07
N LEU A 179 -20.80 17.99 15.30
CA LEU A 179 -21.64 19.18 15.18
C LEU A 179 -21.83 19.79 16.56
N MET A 180 -21.92 21.11 16.68
CA MET A 180 -22.04 21.74 17.99
C MET A 180 -22.74 23.10 17.95
N GLU A 181 -23.49 23.41 19.00
CA GLU A 181 -24.18 24.70 19.11
C GLU A 181 -24.47 25.13 20.55
N ARG A 182 -24.73 26.44 20.71
CA ARG A 182 -25.31 27.02 21.91
C ARG A 182 -26.84 27.00 21.83
N VAL A 183 -27.48 26.35 22.79
CA VAL A 183 -28.95 26.36 23.00
C VAL A 183 -29.32 27.10 24.29
N LEU A 184 -30.59 27.48 24.41
CA LEU A 184 -31.13 28.19 25.58
C LEU A 184 -31.91 27.26 26.53
N ASP A 185 -32.39 26.14 26.01
CA ASP A 185 -33.26 25.17 26.69
C ASP A 185 -33.22 23.80 25.98
N ASP A 186 -33.59 22.76 26.73
CA ASP A 186 -33.63 21.36 26.29
C ASP A 186 -34.66 21.12 25.16
N GLU A 187 -35.69 21.98 25.04
CA GLU A 187 -36.69 21.90 23.98
C GLU A 187 -36.09 22.30 22.62
N SER A 188 -35.18 23.28 22.61
CA SER A 188 -34.40 23.69 21.44
C SER A 188 -33.41 22.61 21.01
N GLU A 189 -32.76 21.92 21.96
CA GLU A 189 -31.93 20.73 21.67
C GLU A 189 -32.76 19.62 21.01
N ALA A 190 -33.93 19.30 21.57
CA ALA A 190 -34.83 18.30 21.00
C ALA A 190 -35.29 18.66 19.57
N LYS A 191 -35.64 19.93 19.32
CA LYS A 191 -36.00 20.43 17.98
C LYS A 191 -34.85 20.31 16.99
N VAL A 192 -33.61 20.67 17.39
CA VAL A 192 -32.42 20.52 16.54
C VAL A 192 -32.18 19.05 16.19
N LEU A 193 -32.18 18.15 17.18
CA LEU A 193 -32.00 16.73 16.93
C LEU A 193 -33.10 16.16 16.02
N GLN A 194 -34.36 16.54 16.23
CA GLN A 194 -35.47 16.12 15.37
C GLN A 194 -35.33 16.65 13.93
N ALA A 195 -34.85 17.88 13.74
CA ALA A 195 -34.65 18.47 12.42
C ALA A 195 -33.50 17.78 11.65
N LEU A 196 -32.37 17.50 12.32
CA LEU A 196 -31.24 16.75 11.72
C LEU A 196 -31.64 15.31 11.37
N GLU A 197 -32.43 14.65 12.22
CA GLU A 197 -32.97 13.30 11.99
C GLU A 197 -33.95 13.28 10.80
N SER A 198 -34.86 14.26 10.74
CA SER A 198 -35.81 14.42 9.63
C SER A 198 -35.13 14.77 8.30
N ALA A 199 -33.96 15.39 8.35
CA ALA A 199 -33.12 15.69 7.19
C ALA A 199 -32.21 14.51 6.78
N GLY A 200 -32.31 13.35 7.43
CA GLY A 200 -31.58 12.12 7.05
C GLY A 200 -30.12 12.05 7.50
N ILE A 201 -29.66 12.97 8.36
CA ILE A 201 -28.25 13.06 8.77
C ILE A 201 -27.80 11.86 9.62
N PHE A 202 -28.71 11.26 10.40
CA PHE A 202 -28.42 10.11 11.29
C PHE A 202 -28.69 8.73 10.62
N THR A 203 -28.44 8.62 9.32
CA THR A 203 -28.61 7.38 8.54
C THR A 203 -27.40 6.43 8.69
N SER A 204 -27.54 5.18 8.23
CA SER A 204 -26.42 4.22 8.19
C SER A 204 -25.31 4.74 7.25
N GLY A 205 -24.16 5.12 7.81
CA GLY A 205 -23.07 5.80 7.09
C GLY A 205 -23.09 7.33 7.18
N GLY A 206 -24.08 7.91 7.87
CA GLY A 206 -24.15 9.31 8.24
C GLY A 206 -23.54 9.59 9.63
N LEU A 207 -23.98 10.69 10.25
CA LEU A 207 -23.47 11.14 11.53
C LEU A 207 -24.03 10.31 12.71
N VAL A 208 -23.19 10.00 13.69
CA VAL A 208 -23.64 9.43 14.97
C VAL A 208 -24.27 10.53 15.82
N LYS A 209 -25.51 10.32 16.28
CA LYS A 209 -26.31 11.31 17.02
C LYS A 209 -25.60 11.90 18.24
N ASP A 210 -24.83 11.07 18.97
CA ASP A 210 -24.04 11.46 20.14
C ASP A 210 -22.86 12.42 19.83
N LYS A 211 -22.57 12.67 18.54
CA LYS A 211 -21.57 13.66 18.08
C LYS A 211 -22.18 15.05 17.80
N VAL A 212 -23.45 15.26 18.14
CA VAL A 212 -24.10 16.59 18.17
C VAL A 212 -24.04 17.11 19.61
N LEU A 213 -23.20 18.13 19.86
CA LEU A 213 -22.84 18.59 21.20
C LEU A 213 -23.46 19.95 21.54
N PHE A 214 -24.30 19.97 22.57
CA PHE A 214 -25.01 21.17 23.01
C PHE A 214 -24.35 21.83 24.24
N CYS A 215 -24.46 23.15 24.32
CA CYS A 215 -23.98 23.93 25.46
C CYS A 215 -24.85 25.17 25.70
N SER A 216 -24.79 25.76 26.90
CA SER A 216 -25.55 26.98 27.24
C SER A 216 -24.79 28.29 26.96
N THR A 217 -23.48 28.23 26.66
CA THR A 217 -22.61 29.40 26.49
C THR A 217 -21.61 29.22 25.33
N GLU A 218 -21.28 30.32 24.64
CA GLU A 218 -20.27 30.31 23.56
C GLU A 218 -18.90 29.80 24.07
N ILE A 219 -18.54 30.12 25.32
CA ILE A 219 -17.33 29.62 25.99
C ILE A 219 -17.34 28.09 26.10
N GLY A 220 -18.52 27.49 26.29
CA GLY A 220 -18.72 26.05 26.22
C GLY A 220 -18.38 25.47 24.85
N ARG A 221 -18.88 26.07 23.77
CA ARG A 221 -18.54 25.65 22.39
C ARG A 221 -17.04 25.76 22.12
N THR A 222 -16.40 26.87 22.48
CA THR A 222 -14.93 27.02 22.39
C THR A 222 -14.18 25.96 23.22
N SER A 223 -14.71 25.58 24.39
CA SER A 223 -14.13 24.52 25.22
C SER A 223 -14.27 23.13 24.58
N PHE A 224 -15.39 22.81 23.92
CA PHE A 224 -15.55 21.56 23.17
C PHE A 224 -14.53 21.46 22.04
N VAL A 225 -14.39 22.51 21.21
CA VAL A 225 -13.41 22.51 20.12
C VAL A 225 -11.98 22.31 20.64
N ARG A 226 -11.62 22.95 21.76
CA ARG A 226 -10.30 22.78 22.39
C ARG A 226 -10.07 21.42 23.07
N GLN A 227 -11.12 20.69 23.43
CA GLN A 227 -11.01 19.35 24.03
C GLN A 227 -11.08 18.22 23.00
N LEU A 228 -11.75 18.46 21.87
CA LEU A 228 -11.80 17.53 20.75
C LEU A 228 -10.50 17.53 19.93
N GLU A 229 -9.73 18.62 19.96
CA GLU A 229 -8.48 18.81 19.20
C GLU A 229 -8.62 18.41 17.71
N PRO A 230 -9.55 19.03 16.95
CA PRO A 230 -9.77 18.72 15.55
C PRO A 230 -8.70 19.35 14.64
N ASP A 231 -8.49 18.73 13.47
CA ASP A 231 -7.68 19.32 12.39
C ASP A 231 -8.37 20.55 11.78
N TRP A 232 -9.71 20.50 11.68
CA TRP A 232 -10.55 21.57 11.14
C TRP A 232 -11.63 22.06 12.10
N HIS A 233 -11.83 23.38 12.13
CA HIS A 233 -12.97 24.02 12.78
C HIS A 233 -13.72 24.96 11.84
N ILE A 234 -15.06 24.87 11.84
CA ILE A 234 -15.96 25.67 10.99
C ILE A 234 -16.95 26.43 11.90
N ASP A 235 -16.90 27.76 11.90
CA ASP A 235 -17.78 28.62 12.71
C ASP A 235 -18.04 29.98 12.02
N THR A 236 -19.17 30.59 12.35
CA THR A 236 -19.64 31.91 11.89
C THR A 236 -19.20 33.06 12.81
N ASN A 237 -18.66 32.76 14.00
CA ASN A 237 -18.19 33.74 14.98
C ASN A 237 -16.68 34.02 14.83
N PRO A 238 -16.26 35.22 14.36
CA PRO A 238 -14.86 35.53 14.13
C PRO A 238 -14.03 35.64 15.42
N GLU A 239 -14.65 35.93 16.57
CA GLU A 239 -13.94 35.95 17.86
C GLU A 239 -13.48 34.55 18.27
N ILE A 240 -14.32 33.54 18.02
CA ILE A 240 -14.02 32.14 18.32
C ILE A 240 -12.92 31.63 17.38
N SER A 241 -13.02 31.88 16.07
CA SER A 241 -11.95 31.56 15.12
C SER A 241 -10.62 32.23 15.50
N THR A 242 -10.66 33.47 16.01
CA THR A 242 -9.46 34.20 16.47
C THR A 242 -8.87 33.61 17.76
N GLN A 243 -9.71 33.19 18.71
CA GLN A 243 -9.24 32.52 19.93
C GLN A 243 -8.61 31.15 19.63
N LEU A 244 -9.20 30.41 18.68
CA LEU A 244 -8.80 29.06 18.29
C LEU A 244 -7.63 28.98 17.30
N ALA A 245 -7.27 30.08 16.63
CA ALA A 245 -6.22 30.13 15.61
C ALA A 245 -4.80 29.70 16.07
N ARG A 246 -4.54 29.60 17.37
CA ARG A 246 -3.28 29.07 17.92
C ARG A 246 -3.32 27.58 18.29
N PHE A 247 -4.49 26.95 18.20
CA PHE A 247 -4.75 25.59 18.67
C PHE A 247 -5.20 24.66 17.52
N ILE A 248 -5.90 25.19 16.51
CA ILE A 248 -6.48 24.40 15.42
C ILE A 248 -5.65 24.57 14.13
N LYS A 249 -5.34 23.45 13.47
CA LYS A 249 -4.45 23.40 12.29
C LYS A 249 -5.01 24.21 11.12
N TYR A 250 -6.32 24.06 10.86
CA TYR A 250 -7.04 24.77 9.79
C TYR A 250 -8.42 25.24 10.27
N GLN A 251 -8.88 26.40 9.81
CA GLN A 251 -10.21 26.92 10.16
C GLN A 251 -10.92 27.51 8.95
N LEU A 252 -12.22 27.25 8.84
CA LEU A 252 -13.09 27.85 7.84
C LEU A 252 -14.09 28.78 8.51
N HIS A 253 -13.87 30.09 8.35
CA HIS A 253 -14.84 31.09 8.78
C HIS A 253 -15.94 31.26 7.72
N VAL A 254 -17.20 31.03 8.10
CA VAL A 254 -18.34 31.17 7.20
C VAL A 254 -18.97 32.56 7.41
N SER A 255 -18.87 33.42 6.40
CA SER A 255 -19.38 34.80 6.46
C SER A 255 -19.70 35.35 5.07
N ALA A 256 -20.83 36.05 4.95
CA ALA A 256 -21.19 36.79 3.74
C ALA A 256 -20.23 37.97 3.44
N VAL A 257 -19.54 38.49 4.47
CA VAL A 257 -18.63 39.65 4.39
C VAL A 257 -17.19 39.20 4.67
N LYS A 258 -16.25 39.56 3.79
CA LYS A 258 -14.82 39.28 4.00
C LYS A 258 -14.28 40.11 5.19
N PRO A 259 -13.67 39.48 6.22
CA PRO A 259 -12.99 40.20 7.30
C PRO A 259 -11.69 40.83 6.80
N GLU A 260 -11.30 41.98 7.37
CA GLU A 260 -10.16 42.77 6.90
C GLU A 260 -8.78 42.15 7.25
N ARG A 261 -8.71 41.31 8.30
CA ARG A 261 -7.52 40.53 8.68
C ARG A 261 -7.93 39.20 9.32
N THR A 262 -7.26 38.13 8.94
CA THR A 262 -7.35 36.80 9.56
C THR A 262 -5.96 36.22 9.78
N ALA A 263 -5.84 35.19 10.63
CA ALA A 263 -4.62 34.40 10.79
C ALA A 263 -4.38 33.53 9.54
N PRO A 264 -3.13 33.14 9.21
CA PRO A 264 -2.82 32.41 7.97
C PRO A 264 -3.46 31.02 7.86
N ASN A 265 -3.93 30.45 8.97
CA ASN A 265 -4.70 29.20 9.04
C ASN A 265 -6.24 29.40 9.05
N VAL A 266 -6.73 30.63 8.85
CA VAL A 266 -8.17 30.97 8.86
C VAL A 266 -8.59 31.39 7.46
N PHE A 267 -9.19 30.43 6.75
CA PHE A 267 -9.84 30.62 5.45
C PHE A 267 -11.22 31.28 5.63
N THR A 268 -11.78 31.89 4.57
CA THR A 268 -13.13 32.47 4.60
C THR A 268 -13.91 32.09 3.36
N SER A 269 -15.19 31.73 3.54
CA SER A 269 -16.13 31.43 2.46
C SER A 269 -17.53 31.96 2.79
N GLN A 270 -18.36 32.21 1.78
CA GLN A 270 -19.76 32.65 1.97
C GLN A 270 -20.69 31.51 2.38
N SER A 271 -20.34 30.27 2.02
CA SER A 271 -20.97 29.04 2.50
C SER A 271 -19.96 27.88 2.46
N ILE A 272 -20.31 26.70 2.98
CA ILE A 272 -19.42 25.52 2.95
C ILE A 272 -19.25 24.98 1.51
N GLU A 273 -20.33 24.99 0.74
CA GLU A 273 -20.43 24.55 -0.66
C GLU A 273 -19.67 25.47 -1.63
N GLN A 274 -19.66 26.78 -1.37
CA GLN A 274 -19.12 27.81 -2.28
C GLN A 274 -17.60 28.02 -2.18
N SER A 275 -16.84 27.07 -1.63
CA SER A 275 -15.41 27.20 -1.30
C SER A 275 -14.45 27.11 -2.52
N LYS A 276 -14.72 27.84 -3.61
CA LYS A 276 -13.95 27.94 -4.86
C LYS A 276 -13.85 29.42 -5.28
N ALA A 277 -12.78 29.93 -5.91
CA ALA A 277 -11.41 29.45 -6.15
C ALA A 277 -10.54 30.68 -6.52
N SER A 278 -9.27 30.48 -6.92
CA SER A 278 -8.42 31.54 -7.49
C SER A 278 -7.81 31.17 -8.84
N SER A 279 -8.69 30.85 -9.80
CA SER A 279 -8.61 31.19 -11.25
C SER A 279 -7.45 30.64 -12.11
N PRO A 280 -7.59 30.58 -13.46
CA PRO A 280 -8.69 31.08 -14.30
C PRO A 280 -9.52 30.01 -15.04
N GLU A 281 -10.50 30.51 -15.80
CA GLU A 281 -11.58 29.81 -16.52
C GLU A 281 -11.07 29.04 -17.78
N LYS A 282 -11.79 28.10 -18.41
CA LYS A 282 -13.23 28.08 -18.85
C LYS A 282 -13.82 26.63 -18.79
N LEU A 283 -14.95 26.21 -19.38
CA LEU A 283 -15.88 26.77 -20.39
C LEU A 283 -17.32 26.21 -20.22
N THR A 284 -18.27 26.71 -21.04
CA THR A 284 -19.68 26.24 -21.16
C THR A 284 -19.78 24.89 -21.90
N GLY A 285 -20.85 24.09 -21.87
CA GLY A 285 -22.17 24.20 -21.22
C GLY A 285 -23.29 23.66 -22.14
N ALA A 286 -24.00 22.58 -21.75
CA ALA A 286 -25.04 21.91 -22.56
C ALA A 286 -26.13 21.22 -21.70
N ARG A 287 -27.17 20.63 -22.31
CA ARG A 287 -28.45 20.21 -21.68
C ARG A 287 -29.12 19.04 -22.46
N MET A 288 -30.08 18.33 -21.83
CA MET A 288 -31.03 17.35 -22.43
C MET A 288 -30.41 15.98 -22.83
N ASP A 289 -31.11 14.82 -22.84
CA ASP A 289 -32.46 14.45 -22.34
C ASP A 289 -32.58 12.92 -22.11
N SER A 290 -33.74 12.47 -21.60
CA SER A 290 -34.08 11.08 -21.21
C SER A 290 -34.60 10.16 -22.34
N VAL A 291 -34.37 8.84 -22.24
CA VAL A 291 -35.14 7.77 -22.94
C VAL A 291 -35.36 6.57 -21.99
N SER A 292 -36.37 5.72 -22.26
CA SER A 292 -37.05 4.81 -21.34
C SER A 292 -36.92 3.30 -21.61
N GLU A 293 -37.25 2.50 -20.59
CA GLU A 293 -37.93 1.17 -20.57
C GLU A 293 -37.80 0.16 -21.73
N ILE A 294 -37.48 -1.10 -21.38
CA ILE A 294 -37.96 -2.32 -22.07
C ILE A 294 -38.46 -3.31 -20.99
N ASN A 295 -39.50 -4.10 -21.33
CA ASN A 295 -40.35 -4.84 -20.40
C ASN A 295 -40.08 -6.37 -20.35
N ASP A 296 -40.63 -7.05 -19.34
CA ASP A 296 -40.53 -8.50 -19.08
C ASP A 296 -41.09 -9.40 -20.19
N ASN A 297 -40.41 -10.54 -20.44
CA ASN A 297 -40.96 -11.90 -20.24
C ASN A 297 -39.98 -13.02 -20.66
N LEU A 298 -39.40 -13.75 -19.69
CA LEU A 298 -38.92 -15.12 -19.93
C LEU A 298 -38.86 -15.98 -18.64
N SER A 299 -39.95 -16.01 -17.87
CA SER A 299 -40.08 -16.93 -16.72
C SER A 299 -41.06 -18.06 -17.03
N VAL A 300 -40.57 -19.31 -16.96
CA VAL A 300 -41.29 -20.56 -16.59
C VAL A 300 -40.36 -21.78 -16.76
N GLU A 301 -39.57 -21.88 -17.84
CA GLU A 301 -38.76 -23.09 -18.12
C GLU A 301 -37.35 -23.08 -17.47
N VAL A 302 -36.82 -21.93 -17.05
CA VAL A 302 -35.47 -21.81 -16.48
C VAL A 302 -35.35 -22.43 -15.07
N SER A 303 -36.44 -22.48 -14.30
CA SER A 303 -36.44 -22.93 -12.90
C SER A 303 -36.06 -24.40 -12.71
N ALA A 304 -36.17 -25.24 -13.75
CA ALA A 304 -35.80 -26.66 -13.70
C ALA A 304 -34.28 -26.92 -13.81
N LEU A 305 -33.50 -25.95 -14.29
CA LEU A 305 -32.05 -26.08 -14.52
C LEU A 305 -31.18 -25.37 -13.46
N LEU A 306 -31.78 -24.65 -12.51
CA LEU A 306 -31.08 -23.83 -11.50
C LEU A 306 -31.19 -24.36 -10.06
N ALA A 307 -31.70 -25.58 -9.86
CA ALA A 307 -31.73 -26.24 -8.55
C ALA A 307 -30.31 -26.26 -7.91
N PRO A 308 -30.12 -25.72 -6.69
CA PRO A 308 -28.83 -25.77 -6.02
C PRO A 308 -28.35 -27.19 -5.78
N LEU A 309 -27.04 -27.41 -5.83
CA LEU A 309 -26.46 -28.67 -5.34
C LEU A 309 -26.74 -28.78 -3.84
N PRO A 310 -27.15 -29.95 -3.32
CA PRO A 310 -27.43 -30.11 -1.89
C PRO A 310 -26.18 -29.81 -1.06
N SER A 311 -26.36 -29.09 0.05
CA SER A 311 -25.29 -28.47 0.87
C SER A 311 -24.12 -29.39 1.23
N LEU A 312 -24.37 -30.68 1.42
CA LEU A 312 -23.35 -31.73 1.63
C LEU A 312 -22.28 -31.77 0.51
N GLN A 313 -22.61 -31.47 -0.74
CA GLN A 313 -21.65 -31.45 -1.85
C GLN A 313 -20.80 -30.17 -1.85
N LEU A 314 -21.36 -29.03 -1.47
CA LEU A 314 -20.60 -27.79 -1.26
C LEU A 314 -19.62 -27.93 -0.08
N GLN A 315 -20.06 -28.55 1.02
CA GLN A 315 -19.18 -28.90 2.14
C GLN A 315 -18.07 -29.88 1.71
N ALA A 316 -18.40 -30.95 0.97
CA ALA A 316 -17.40 -31.90 0.46
C ALA A 316 -16.39 -31.24 -0.50
N LEU A 317 -16.82 -30.26 -1.31
CA LEU A 317 -15.95 -29.51 -2.22
C LEU A 317 -15.06 -28.52 -1.46
N SER A 318 -15.60 -27.76 -0.50
CA SER A 318 -14.80 -26.89 0.38
C SER A 318 -13.77 -27.69 1.19
N LEU A 319 -14.17 -28.86 1.71
CA LEU A 319 -13.25 -29.84 2.30
C LEU A 319 -12.20 -30.34 1.29
N SER A 320 -12.56 -30.57 0.02
CA SER A 320 -11.58 -30.99 -1.00
C SER A 320 -10.62 -29.87 -1.44
N LEU A 321 -11.04 -28.60 -1.36
CA LEU A 321 -10.22 -27.43 -1.68
C LEU A 321 -9.24 -27.08 -0.54
N SER A 322 -9.57 -27.47 0.69
CA SER A 322 -8.75 -27.26 1.92
C SER A 322 -7.96 -28.51 2.38
N CYS A 323 -8.35 -29.72 1.98
CA CYS A 323 -7.73 -30.96 2.45
C CYS A 323 -6.45 -31.34 1.69
N ARG A 324 -5.33 -31.40 2.42
CA ARG A 324 -3.96 -31.62 1.93
C ARG A 324 -3.65 -33.03 1.34
N ARG A 325 -4.64 -33.89 1.08
CA ARG A 325 -4.42 -35.36 1.01
C ARG A 325 -4.57 -36.09 -0.34
N ASN A 326 -5.09 -35.47 -1.40
CA ASN A 326 -5.46 -36.20 -2.64
C ASN A 326 -5.03 -35.59 -3.98
N ILE A 327 -4.18 -34.55 -3.99
CA ILE A 327 -3.56 -34.04 -5.23
C ILE A 327 -2.18 -34.67 -5.37
N ASP A 328 -1.89 -35.32 -6.50
CA ASP A 328 -0.51 -35.71 -6.84
C ASP A 328 0.29 -34.46 -7.21
N SER A 329 0.92 -33.90 -6.20
CA SER A 329 1.81 -32.73 -6.30
C SER A 329 3.03 -33.01 -7.18
N ARG A 330 3.49 -34.26 -7.28
CA ARG A 330 4.71 -34.62 -8.03
C ARG A 330 4.51 -34.40 -9.51
N GLU A 331 3.37 -34.82 -10.04
CA GLU A 331 3.04 -34.64 -11.45
C GLU A 331 2.82 -33.16 -11.79
N TYR A 332 2.19 -32.39 -10.89
CA TYR A 332 2.12 -30.93 -11.03
C TYR A 332 3.52 -30.28 -11.12
N PHE A 333 4.42 -30.60 -10.18
CA PHE A 333 5.76 -30.00 -10.17
C PHE A 333 6.62 -30.46 -11.36
N LYS A 334 6.51 -31.71 -11.81
CA LYS A 334 7.17 -32.18 -13.05
C LYS A 334 6.70 -31.42 -14.28
N GLN A 335 5.40 -31.25 -14.45
CA GLN A 335 4.83 -30.47 -15.55
C GLN A 335 5.28 -29.00 -15.47
N LEU A 336 5.27 -28.42 -14.27
CA LEU A 336 5.69 -27.04 -14.05
C LEU A 336 7.18 -26.84 -14.39
N ILE A 337 8.07 -27.69 -13.85
CA ILE A 337 9.51 -27.66 -14.11
C ILE A 337 9.80 -27.81 -15.61
N THR A 338 9.13 -28.76 -16.27
CA THR A 338 9.26 -28.97 -17.73
C THR A 338 8.81 -27.73 -18.51
N SER A 339 7.69 -27.11 -18.11
CA SER A 339 7.14 -25.91 -18.77
C SER A 339 7.96 -24.63 -18.54
N ARG A 340 8.77 -24.59 -17.47
CA ARG A 340 9.66 -23.49 -17.10
C ARG A 340 11.14 -23.75 -17.46
N SER A 341 11.44 -24.88 -18.09
CA SER A 341 12.78 -25.34 -18.48
C SER A 341 13.81 -25.51 -17.34
N CYS A 342 13.41 -25.40 -16.07
CA CYS A 342 14.30 -25.45 -14.90
C CYS A 342 14.68 -26.89 -14.48
N ASN A 343 15.08 -27.71 -15.45
CA ASN A 343 15.33 -29.16 -15.30
C ASN A 343 16.49 -29.53 -14.33
N GLY A 344 17.27 -28.54 -13.87
CA GLY A 344 18.31 -28.70 -12.86
C GLY A 344 17.79 -29.00 -11.45
N ILE A 345 16.48 -28.90 -11.20
CA ILE A 345 15.86 -29.22 -9.90
C ILE A 345 14.71 -30.25 -9.99
N GLU A 346 14.37 -30.87 -8.86
CA GLU A 346 13.18 -31.70 -8.65
C GLU A 346 12.52 -31.36 -7.30
N VAL A 347 11.19 -31.21 -7.25
CA VAL A 347 10.44 -31.08 -5.98
C VAL A 347 10.08 -32.47 -5.46
N LYS A 348 10.54 -32.80 -4.24
CA LYS A 348 10.26 -34.05 -3.53
C LYS A 348 9.38 -33.77 -2.31
N GLN A 349 8.83 -34.82 -1.70
CA GLN A 349 8.02 -34.70 -0.48
C GLN A 349 8.42 -35.76 0.55
N ASN A 350 8.90 -35.27 1.70
CA ASN A 350 9.38 -36.04 2.84
C ASN A 350 8.38 -36.02 3.99
N LEU A 351 8.44 -37.04 4.86
CA LEU A 351 7.55 -37.15 6.03
C LEU A 351 7.89 -36.17 7.16
N SER A 352 9.14 -35.68 7.25
CA SER A 352 9.60 -34.77 8.29
C SER A 352 9.43 -33.30 7.94
N ASN A 353 9.86 -32.91 6.73
CA ASN A 353 9.99 -31.50 6.33
C ASN A 353 8.84 -31.03 5.40
N GLY A 354 8.00 -31.94 4.91
CA GLY A 354 6.99 -31.61 3.90
C GLY A 354 7.59 -31.62 2.48
N LYS A 355 7.37 -30.56 1.70
CA LYS A 355 8.00 -30.41 0.38
C LYS A 355 9.49 -30.07 0.54
N GLY A 356 10.29 -30.30 -0.49
CA GLY A 356 11.68 -29.82 -0.59
C GLY A 356 12.12 -29.76 -2.04
N VAL A 357 12.94 -28.77 -2.41
CA VAL A 357 13.61 -28.69 -3.72
C VAL A 357 14.95 -29.41 -3.63
N TYR A 358 15.27 -30.25 -4.62
CA TYR A 358 16.51 -31.01 -4.67
C TYR A 358 17.21 -30.78 -6.00
N ALA A 359 18.54 -30.72 -5.97
CA ALA A 359 19.36 -30.63 -7.17
C ALA A 359 19.23 -31.91 -8.01
N ASN A 360 18.87 -31.76 -9.29
CA ASN A 360 18.86 -32.82 -10.29
C ASN A 360 20.08 -32.73 -11.23
N SER A 361 20.75 -31.59 -11.31
CA SER A 361 22.13 -31.47 -11.78
C SER A 361 23.09 -31.33 -10.58
N GLU A 362 24.37 -31.17 -10.87
CA GLU A 362 25.31 -30.47 -9.98
C GLU A 362 25.21 -28.96 -10.28
N PHE A 363 25.56 -28.11 -9.31
CA PHE A 363 25.72 -26.66 -9.49
C PHE A 363 27.04 -26.19 -8.89
N GLN A 364 27.65 -25.16 -9.47
CA GLN A 364 28.80 -24.43 -8.90
C GLN A 364 28.36 -23.20 -8.11
N GLU A 365 29.28 -22.57 -7.38
CA GLU A 365 29.09 -21.29 -6.71
C GLU A 365 28.67 -20.18 -7.71
N ASP A 366 27.77 -19.29 -7.29
CA ASP A 366 27.07 -18.27 -8.10
C ASP A 366 26.25 -18.77 -9.30
N GLU A 367 26.15 -20.09 -9.53
CA GLU A 367 25.35 -20.64 -10.63
C GLU A 367 23.83 -20.47 -10.40
N LEU A 368 23.10 -20.14 -11.46
CA LEU A 368 21.65 -19.98 -11.47
C LEU A 368 20.95 -21.34 -11.30
N ILE A 369 20.41 -21.59 -10.11
CA ILE A 369 19.63 -22.81 -9.80
C ILE A 369 18.22 -22.72 -10.40
N LEU A 370 17.58 -21.56 -10.25
CA LEU A 370 16.17 -21.35 -10.59
C LEU A 370 15.89 -19.88 -10.84
N LYS A 371 15.21 -19.57 -11.95
CA LYS A 371 14.45 -18.32 -12.13
C LYS A 371 12.96 -18.68 -12.15
N ASP A 372 12.26 -18.42 -11.05
CA ASP A 372 10.87 -18.85 -10.85
C ASP A 372 9.86 -17.76 -11.22
N GLN A 373 8.90 -18.13 -12.07
CA GLN A 373 7.87 -17.21 -12.51
C GLN A 373 6.77 -17.08 -11.45
N ILE A 374 6.41 -15.84 -11.15
CA ILE A 374 5.25 -15.44 -10.33
C ILE A 374 4.01 -16.26 -10.76
N LEU A 375 3.25 -16.78 -9.79
CA LEU A 375 1.89 -17.28 -10.03
C LEU A 375 0.84 -16.19 -9.76
N VAL A 376 1.01 -15.48 -8.64
CA VAL A 376 0.20 -14.33 -8.23
C VAL A 376 1.15 -13.33 -7.59
N GLY A 377 1.04 -12.05 -7.95
CA GLY A 377 1.86 -10.97 -7.42
C GLY A 377 1.26 -9.60 -7.68
N ILE A 378 1.59 -8.63 -6.83
CA ILE A 378 1.22 -7.21 -6.92
C ILE A 378 2.43 -6.33 -6.58
N GLN A 379 2.40 -5.09 -7.10
CA GLN A 379 3.22 -3.98 -6.60
C GLN A 379 2.44 -3.30 -5.46
N HIS A 380 3.12 -2.91 -4.38
CA HIS A 380 2.51 -2.22 -3.25
C HIS A 380 1.84 -0.91 -3.71
N SER A 381 0.69 -0.55 -3.12
CA SER A 381 -0.08 0.61 -3.59
C SER A 381 0.60 1.95 -3.35
N SER A 382 1.46 2.05 -2.35
CA SER A 382 2.38 3.19 -2.14
C SER A 382 3.39 3.31 -3.29
N ASN A 383 4.18 2.26 -3.50
CA ASN A 383 5.30 2.22 -4.47
C ASN A 383 4.91 2.54 -5.94
N LYS A 384 3.62 2.48 -6.30
CA LYS A 384 3.08 2.89 -7.61
C LYS A 384 3.27 4.38 -7.94
N VAL A 385 3.45 5.25 -6.95
CA VAL A 385 3.72 6.68 -7.21
C VAL A 385 5.18 6.88 -7.65
N ASP A 386 6.11 6.15 -7.04
CA ASP A 386 7.55 6.28 -7.24
C ASP A 386 8.07 5.44 -8.41
N CYS A 387 7.53 4.23 -8.63
CA CYS A 387 8.01 3.29 -9.64
C CYS A 387 6.90 2.95 -10.66
N LEU A 388 7.08 3.36 -11.93
CA LEU A 388 6.19 2.95 -13.01
C LEU A 388 6.67 1.63 -13.66
N VAL A 389 5.97 0.54 -13.36
CA VAL A 389 6.31 -0.82 -13.83
C VAL A 389 5.15 -1.52 -14.55
N CYS A 390 5.48 -2.59 -15.28
CA CYS A 390 4.52 -3.50 -15.88
C CYS A 390 3.73 -4.28 -14.81
N SER A 391 2.41 -4.12 -14.74
CA SER A 391 1.52 -4.74 -13.74
C SER A 391 1.46 -6.28 -13.77
N PHE A 392 2.11 -6.91 -14.77
CA PHE A 392 2.22 -8.37 -14.93
C PHE A 392 3.61 -8.93 -14.59
N CYS A 393 4.69 -8.27 -15.03
CA CYS A 393 6.06 -8.78 -14.89
C CYS A 393 7.02 -7.86 -14.11
N PHE A 394 6.56 -6.69 -13.67
CA PHE A 394 7.24 -5.76 -12.75
C PHE A 394 8.56 -5.16 -13.27
N LEU A 395 8.90 -5.39 -14.54
CA LEU A 395 9.86 -4.62 -15.32
C LEU A 395 9.42 -3.15 -15.41
N PHE A 396 10.33 -2.20 -15.19
CA PHE A 396 10.10 -0.76 -15.36
C PHE A 396 9.73 -0.40 -16.81
N ILE A 397 8.83 0.57 -16.98
CA ILE A 397 8.28 0.98 -18.29
C ILE A 397 8.12 2.50 -18.42
N GLY A 398 8.33 3.02 -19.62
CA GLY A 398 8.62 4.44 -19.84
C GLY A 398 10.08 4.76 -19.54
N SER A 399 10.63 5.76 -20.24
CA SER A 399 12.06 6.10 -20.15
C SER A 399 12.48 6.62 -18.78
N VAL A 400 13.79 6.74 -18.57
CA VAL A 400 14.40 7.27 -17.34
C VAL A 400 13.82 8.65 -16.99
N GLU A 401 13.66 9.53 -17.99
CA GLU A 401 13.03 10.84 -17.84
C GLU A 401 11.58 10.73 -17.34
N LYS A 402 10.82 9.76 -17.84
CA LYS A 402 9.42 9.54 -17.41
C LYS A 402 9.32 9.02 -15.98
N GLN A 403 10.27 8.23 -15.51
CA GLN A 403 10.36 7.80 -14.11
C GLN A 403 10.66 9.01 -13.21
N ILE A 404 11.74 9.74 -13.51
CA ILE A 404 12.18 10.93 -12.75
C ILE A 404 11.06 11.99 -12.71
N GLY A 405 10.47 12.32 -13.86
CA GLY A 405 9.39 13.30 -13.98
C GLY A 405 8.15 12.91 -13.16
N ARG A 406 7.73 11.63 -13.20
CA ARG A 406 6.59 11.15 -12.39
C ARG A 406 6.86 11.29 -10.91
N LYS A 407 8.04 10.86 -10.45
CA LYS A 407 8.39 10.92 -9.04
C LYS A 407 8.44 12.36 -8.53
N LEU A 408 9.12 13.25 -9.26
CA LEU A 408 9.16 14.68 -8.94
C LEU A 408 7.77 15.33 -8.95
N TYR A 409 6.86 14.89 -9.83
CA TYR A 409 5.47 15.37 -9.85
C TYR A 409 4.71 14.98 -8.58
N PHE A 410 4.73 13.70 -8.18
CA PHE A 410 4.07 13.26 -6.94
C PHE A 410 4.72 13.84 -5.68
N LYS A 411 6.06 13.98 -5.67
CA LYS A 411 6.81 14.66 -4.60
C LYS A 411 6.41 16.13 -4.45
N ASN A 412 6.29 16.87 -5.56
CA ASN A 412 5.80 18.24 -5.57
C ASN A 412 4.32 18.37 -5.11
N MET A 413 3.53 17.28 -5.15
CA MET A 413 2.18 17.22 -4.57
C MET A 413 2.14 16.79 -3.10
N GLY A 414 3.28 16.38 -2.51
CA GLY A 414 3.32 15.78 -1.18
C GLY A 414 2.78 14.35 -1.11
N LEU A 415 2.77 13.64 -2.25
CA LEU A 415 2.22 12.28 -2.41
C LEU A 415 3.28 11.18 -2.52
N SER A 416 4.55 11.53 -2.77
CA SER A 416 5.69 10.65 -2.48
C SER A 416 6.09 10.87 -1.02
N GLY A 417 6.28 9.78 -0.26
CA GLY A 417 6.43 9.82 1.19
C GLY A 417 7.61 8.98 1.68
N CYS A 418 8.35 9.51 2.65
CA CYS A 418 9.55 8.87 3.17
C CYS A 418 9.25 7.50 3.81
N CYS A 419 9.96 6.48 3.33
CA CYS A 419 9.95 5.13 3.90
C CYS A 419 10.79 5.05 5.20
N ASP A 420 10.38 5.75 6.26
CA ASP A 420 10.81 5.44 7.64
C ASP A 420 10.20 4.08 8.02
N GLY A 421 10.84 3.00 7.61
CA GLY A 421 10.26 1.66 7.65
C GLY A 421 10.30 0.99 9.02
N ASP A 422 9.23 0.27 9.35
CA ASP A 422 9.37 -1.04 10.01
C ASP A 422 9.93 -2.02 8.98
N SER A 423 11.22 -1.89 8.68
CA SER A 423 11.99 -2.85 7.90
C SER A 423 12.83 -3.67 8.87
N SER A 424 12.54 -4.96 8.97
CA SER A 424 13.39 -5.92 9.69
C SER A 424 14.81 -5.86 9.13
N GLU A 425 15.80 -5.63 9.99
CA GLU A 425 17.17 -5.27 9.60
C GLU A 425 17.81 -6.32 8.67
N SER A 426 18.23 -5.91 7.47
CA SER A 426 19.03 -6.71 6.53
C SER A 426 19.94 -5.84 5.65
N GLU A 427 20.88 -5.14 6.27
CA GLU A 427 22.11 -4.61 5.65
C GLU A 427 23.24 -5.66 5.85
N GLU A 428 24.28 -5.83 5.04
CA GLU A 428 24.80 -5.15 3.82
C GLU A 428 24.93 -6.22 2.69
N ASP A 429 25.45 -6.06 1.48
CA ASP A 429 26.27 -5.03 0.80
C ASP A 429 26.09 -5.24 -0.75
N GLY A 430 26.24 -4.27 -1.65
CA GLY A 430 26.66 -2.88 -1.44
C GLY A 430 26.56 -2.01 -2.69
N CYS A 431 26.44 -0.69 -2.48
CA CYS A 431 26.51 0.35 -3.52
C CYS A 431 27.64 1.33 -3.16
N VAL A 432 28.66 1.43 -4.02
CA VAL A 432 29.98 2.02 -3.65
C VAL A 432 29.99 3.55 -3.82
N LYS A 433 29.49 4.28 -2.82
CA LYS A 433 29.50 5.76 -2.83
C LYS A 433 30.93 6.34 -2.77
N TYR A 434 31.40 6.93 -3.87
CA TYR A 434 32.61 7.77 -3.92
C TYR A 434 32.49 8.99 -2.98
N ASN A 435 33.62 9.59 -2.55
CA ASN A 435 33.58 10.66 -1.55
C ASN A 435 34.67 11.73 -1.70
N GLY A 436 34.28 12.94 -2.12
CA GLY A 436 35.17 14.08 -2.34
C GLY A 436 35.03 15.19 -1.30
N LYS A 437 36.04 15.34 -0.42
CA LYS A 437 36.37 16.51 0.44
C LYS A 437 35.22 17.16 1.25
N GLN A 438 35.30 17.02 2.56
CA GLN A 438 34.48 17.79 3.51
C GLN A 438 34.94 19.25 3.63
N GLU A 439 33.98 20.17 3.67
CA GLU A 439 34.06 21.41 4.45
C GLU A 439 32.92 21.43 5.50
N GLN A 440 33.01 22.32 6.50
CA GLN A 440 32.09 22.33 7.64
C GLN A 440 30.86 23.21 7.40
N CYS A 441 29.68 22.75 7.81
CA CYS A 441 28.58 23.63 8.25
C CYS A 441 27.66 22.97 9.27
N GLY A 442 26.87 23.80 9.97
CA GLY A 442 25.98 23.39 11.04
C GLY A 442 24.56 23.03 10.59
N ALA A 443 23.72 22.65 11.57
CA ALA A 443 22.35 22.20 11.37
C ALA A 443 21.54 23.14 10.45
N SER A 444 21.07 22.58 9.35
CA SER A 444 20.20 23.22 8.35
C SER A 444 19.12 22.23 7.95
N SER A 445 17.87 22.68 7.81
CA SER A 445 16.80 21.88 7.21
C SER A 445 17.11 21.65 5.72
N SER A 446 16.81 20.46 5.20
CA SER A 446 17.01 20.15 3.77
C SER A 446 16.05 20.94 2.89
N ASN A 447 16.50 22.08 2.38
CA ASN A 447 15.83 22.82 1.31
C ASN A 447 15.98 22.04 -0.01
N HIS A 448 15.20 20.98 -0.19
CA HIS A 448 15.05 20.33 -1.49
C HIS A 448 14.54 21.37 -2.51
N LYS A 449 15.27 21.58 -3.61
CA LYS A 449 14.90 22.56 -4.62
C LYS A 449 13.78 21.99 -5.48
N SER A 450 12.56 22.48 -5.30
CA SER A 450 11.45 22.18 -6.20
C SER A 450 11.78 22.67 -7.63
N LEU A 451 11.87 21.75 -8.59
CA LEU A 451 12.07 22.09 -9.99
C LEU A 451 10.79 22.71 -10.60
N PRO A 452 10.92 23.56 -11.64
CA PRO A 452 9.75 24.17 -12.31
C PRO A 452 8.78 23.12 -12.84
N GLN A 453 7.48 23.39 -12.76
CA GLN A 453 6.45 22.42 -13.12
C GLN A 453 6.48 22.10 -14.63
N GLU A 454 6.90 23.06 -15.46
CA GLU A 454 7.13 22.90 -16.89
C GLU A 454 8.19 21.83 -17.16
N VAL A 455 9.35 21.93 -16.49
CA VAL A 455 10.47 20.98 -16.62
C VAL A 455 10.04 19.56 -16.20
N VAL A 456 9.34 19.44 -15.06
CA VAL A 456 8.81 18.16 -14.58
C VAL A 456 7.77 17.57 -15.56
N SER A 457 6.97 18.42 -16.21
CA SER A 457 5.99 17.99 -17.21
C SER A 457 6.66 17.51 -18.50
N SER A 458 7.66 18.23 -19.01
CA SER A 458 8.41 17.83 -20.21
C SER A 458 9.16 16.52 -20.04
N LEU A 459 9.68 16.22 -18.84
CA LEU A 459 10.21 14.90 -18.48
C LEU A 459 9.13 13.81 -18.53
N MET A 460 7.96 14.04 -17.90
CA MET A 460 6.86 13.07 -17.93
C MET A 460 6.31 12.82 -19.33
N ASN A 461 6.32 13.82 -20.20
CA ASN A 461 5.78 13.73 -21.56
C ASN A 461 6.79 13.12 -22.55
N GLY A 462 8.09 13.13 -22.25
CA GLY A 462 9.15 12.75 -23.19
C GLY A 462 9.52 13.86 -24.18
N GLU A 463 9.23 15.12 -23.82
CA GLU A 463 9.64 16.32 -24.54
C GLU A 463 11.10 16.70 -24.24
N MET A 464 11.58 16.31 -23.05
CA MET A 464 12.95 16.46 -22.59
C MET A 464 13.64 15.09 -22.58
N ALA A 465 14.83 15.01 -23.16
CA ALA A 465 15.73 13.87 -23.08
C ALA A 465 16.95 14.24 -22.22
N LEU A 466 17.43 13.30 -21.41
CA LEU A 466 18.63 13.48 -20.59
C LEU A 466 19.84 12.80 -21.27
N PRO A 467 21.09 13.26 -21.03
CA PRO A 467 22.27 12.70 -21.71
C PRO A 467 22.46 11.22 -21.34
N TYR A 468 22.87 10.39 -22.31
CA TYR A 468 23.13 8.95 -22.17
C TYR A 468 21.94 8.03 -21.79
N THR A 469 20.68 8.51 -21.77
CA THR A 469 19.52 7.64 -21.47
C THR A 469 19.21 6.60 -22.55
N ASP A 470 19.79 6.75 -23.75
CA ASP A 470 19.78 5.74 -24.82
C ASP A 470 20.40 4.40 -24.41
N LYS A 471 21.30 4.42 -23.41
CA LYS A 471 21.92 3.23 -22.81
C LYS A 471 21.00 2.47 -21.86
N PHE A 472 19.87 3.06 -21.47
CA PHE A 472 18.88 2.50 -20.55
C PHE A 472 17.50 2.34 -21.21
N PRO A 473 17.38 1.55 -22.30
CA PRO A 473 16.15 1.43 -23.07
C PRO A 473 15.05 0.68 -22.30
N LEU A 474 14.01 1.42 -21.89
CA LEU A 474 12.84 0.89 -21.19
C LEU A 474 11.62 0.79 -22.13
N PRO A 475 10.79 -0.27 -22.05
CA PRO A 475 9.62 -0.42 -22.93
C PRO A 475 8.58 0.68 -22.73
N SER A 476 8.01 1.21 -23.82
CA SER A 476 6.91 2.18 -23.75
C SER A 476 5.69 1.60 -23.01
N PRO A 477 5.05 2.36 -22.10
CA PRO A 477 3.94 1.84 -21.30
C PRO A 477 2.66 1.71 -22.12
N LEU A 478 2.14 0.49 -22.23
CA LEU A 478 0.84 0.20 -22.84
C LEU A 478 -0.26 0.20 -21.79
N SER A 479 -1.28 1.03 -21.96
CA SER A 479 -2.43 1.11 -21.05
C SER A 479 -3.28 -0.17 -21.05
N CYS A 480 -3.92 -0.47 -19.92
CA CYS A 480 -4.81 -1.62 -19.77
C CYS A 480 -5.92 -1.72 -20.85
N PRO A 481 -6.18 -2.92 -21.43
CA PRO A 481 -7.27 -3.17 -22.37
C PRO A 481 -8.66 -2.74 -21.86
N GLY A 482 -8.85 -2.84 -20.54
CA GLY A 482 -10.06 -2.44 -19.82
C GLY A 482 -10.21 -0.94 -19.54
N ARG A 483 -9.16 -0.14 -19.78
CA ARG A 483 -9.11 1.32 -19.56
C ARG A 483 -9.29 1.77 -18.10
N CYS A 484 -8.73 1.04 -17.13
CA CYS A 484 -8.69 1.46 -15.73
C CYS A 484 -7.79 2.67 -15.43
N GLN A 485 -6.88 3.04 -16.34
CA GLN A 485 -5.84 4.08 -16.15
C GLN A 485 -4.80 3.80 -15.05
N GLU A 486 -5.04 2.82 -14.17
CA GLU A 486 -4.11 2.36 -13.12
C GLU A 486 -3.04 1.37 -13.63
N ALA A 487 -3.43 0.41 -14.47
CA ALA A 487 -2.57 -0.71 -14.88
C ALA A 487 -1.93 -0.48 -16.26
N PHE A 488 -0.63 -0.75 -16.34
CA PHE A 488 0.23 -0.52 -17.50
C PHE A 488 1.14 -1.73 -17.77
N TYR A 489 1.55 -1.93 -19.01
CA TYR A 489 2.26 -3.14 -19.44
C TYR A 489 3.40 -2.83 -20.41
N CYS A 490 4.47 -3.63 -20.36
CA CYS A 490 5.62 -3.50 -21.26
C CYS A 490 5.38 -4.05 -22.68
N SER A 491 4.28 -4.79 -22.89
CA SER A 491 3.96 -5.46 -24.16
C SER A 491 2.50 -5.92 -24.18
N GLU A 492 1.93 -6.03 -25.38
CA GLU A 492 0.59 -6.63 -25.60
C GLU A 492 0.50 -8.04 -25.01
N SER A 493 1.60 -8.81 -25.07
CA SER A 493 1.67 -10.15 -24.47
C SER A 493 1.47 -10.11 -22.95
N CYS A 494 2.01 -9.11 -22.25
CA CYS A 494 1.81 -8.96 -20.81
C CYS A 494 0.41 -8.45 -20.47
N ALA A 495 -0.12 -7.48 -21.23
CA ALA A 495 -1.48 -6.99 -21.08
C ALA A 495 -2.52 -8.10 -21.27
N GLN A 496 -2.40 -8.90 -22.34
CA GLN A 496 -3.29 -10.02 -22.63
C GLN A 496 -3.15 -11.15 -21.60
N LYS A 497 -1.94 -11.45 -21.12
CA LYS A 497 -1.72 -12.45 -20.07
C LYS A 497 -2.36 -12.03 -18.75
N ASP A 498 -2.15 -10.81 -18.26
CA ASP A 498 -2.77 -10.37 -17.00
C ASP A 498 -4.30 -10.32 -17.14
N TRP A 499 -4.82 -9.87 -18.30
CA TRP A 499 -6.26 -9.92 -18.61
C TRP A 499 -6.84 -11.33 -18.53
N GLU A 500 -6.25 -12.31 -19.25
CA GLU A 500 -6.71 -13.71 -19.25
C GLU A 500 -6.51 -14.43 -17.91
N THR A 501 -5.59 -13.96 -17.06
CA THR A 501 -5.21 -14.67 -15.82
C THR A 501 -5.71 -14.04 -14.54
N SER A 502 -6.14 -12.77 -14.51
CA SER A 502 -6.81 -12.19 -13.33
C SER A 502 -7.46 -10.82 -13.56
N HIS A 503 -6.84 -9.94 -14.35
CA HIS A 503 -7.18 -8.52 -14.38
C HIS A 503 -8.53 -8.24 -15.03
N SER A 504 -9.08 -9.11 -15.89
CA SER A 504 -10.41 -8.86 -16.46
C SER A 504 -11.49 -8.68 -15.39
N LEU A 505 -11.48 -9.54 -14.37
CA LEU A 505 -12.39 -9.49 -13.21
C LEU A 505 -12.03 -8.39 -12.20
N LEU A 506 -10.77 -7.95 -12.18
CA LEU A 506 -10.24 -6.98 -11.21
C LEU A 506 -9.93 -5.61 -11.82
N CYS A 507 -10.52 -5.32 -12.98
CA CYS A 507 -10.35 -4.03 -13.66
C CYS A 507 -11.39 -3.02 -13.13
N THR A 508 -10.94 -1.85 -12.69
CA THR A 508 -11.80 -0.70 -12.34
C THR A 508 -12.34 0.05 -13.58
N GLY A 509 -11.88 -0.31 -14.79
CA GLY A 509 -12.16 0.37 -16.06
C GLY A 509 -13.46 -0.03 -16.78
N GLU A 510 -13.75 0.67 -17.87
CA GLU A 510 -15.00 0.59 -18.64
C GLU A 510 -15.36 -0.81 -19.17
N ARG A 511 -14.35 -1.64 -19.50
CA ARG A 511 -14.54 -2.96 -20.12
C ARG A 511 -14.25 -4.13 -19.17
N SER A 512 -14.41 -3.89 -17.87
CA SER A 512 -14.25 -4.91 -16.83
C SER A 512 -15.21 -6.09 -17.01
N GLU A 513 -14.78 -7.28 -16.64
CA GLU A 513 -15.62 -8.48 -16.46
C GLU A 513 -16.14 -8.59 -15.00
N SER A 514 -15.84 -7.62 -14.14
CA SER A 514 -16.44 -7.47 -12.81
C SER A 514 -17.97 -7.31 -12.89
N ILE A 515 -18.68 -7.86 -11.90
CA ILE A 515 -20.14 -7.74 -11.75
C ILE A 515 -20.51 -6.36 -11.22
N SER A 516 -19.66 -5.78 -10.35
CA SER A 516 -19.79 -4.40 -9.88
C SER A 516 -18.42 -3.73 -9.78
N ARG A 517 -18.20 -2.71 -10.62
CA ARG A 517 -17.03 -1.82 -10.55
C ARG A 517 -17.02 -0.99 -9.26
N GLU A 518 -18.18 -0.69 -8.71
CA GLU A 518 -18.35 0.08 -7.48
C GLU A 518 -17.91 -0.74 -6.27
N ALA A 519 -18.44 -1.96 -6.10
CA ALA A 519 -18.01 -2.88 -5.04
C ALA A 519 -16.55 -3.33 -5.19
N LEU A 520 -16.02 -3.40 -6.42
CA LEU A 520 -14.60 -3.60 -6.67
C LEU A 520 -13.76 -2.40 -6.19
N GLY A 521 -14.25 -1.18 -6.35
CA GLY A 521 -13.63 0.03 -5.80
C GLY A 521 -13.65 0.05 -4.27
N GLU A 522 -14.78 -0.30 -3.65
CA GLU A 522 -14.89 -0.45 -2.19
C GLU A 522 -13.94 -1.55 -1.66
N PHE A 523 -13.85 -2.68 -2.35
CA PHE A 523 -12.91 -3.75 -2.03
C PHE A 523 -11.44 -3.29 -2.11
N ILE A 524 -11.06 -2.58 -3.17
CA ILE A 524 -9.69 -2.06 -3.35
C ILE A 524 -9.38 -0.99 -2.28
N GLN A 525 -10.32 -0.10 -1.98
CA GLN A 525 -10.16 0.91 -0.92
C GLN A 525 -10.00 0.22 0.45
N HIS A 526 -10.86 -0.75 0.79
CA HIS A 526 -10.76 -1.52 2.02
C HIS A 526 -9.41 -2.26 2.16
N ALA A 527 -8.90 -2.84 1.08
CA ALA A 527 -7.58 -3.48 1.08
C ALA A 527 -6.44 -2.46 1.30
N ASN A 528 -6.43 -1.34 0.57
CA ASN A 528 -5.43 -0.28 0.76
C ASN A 528 -5.47 0.35 2.17
N ASP A 529 -6.66 0.48 2.77
CA ASP A 529 -6.85 1.08 4.09
C ASP A 529 -6.59 0.12 5.27
N THR A 530 -6.40 -1.19 5.03
CA THR A 530 -6.29 -2.19 6.10
C THR A 530 -5.21 -3.25 5.92
N ASN A 531 -5.16 -3.95 4.78
CA ASN A 531 -4.10 -4.91 4.43
C ASN A 531 -4.17 -5.28 2.94
N ASP A 532 -3.07 -5.12 2.20
CA ASP A 532 -3.02 -5.35 0.76
C ASP A 532 -2.95 -6.83 0.36
N ILE A 533 -2.72 -7.74 1.32
CA ILE A 533 -2.82 -9.20 1.16
C ILE A 533 -4.17 -9.64 0.58
N PHE A 534 -5.22 -8.83 0.79
CA PHE A 534 -6.54 -9.03 0.19
C PHE A 534 -6.51 -8.89 -1.34
N LEU A 535 -5.71 -7.97 -1.90
CA LEU A 535 -5.54 -7.82 -3.34
C LEU A 535 -4.88 -9.08 -3.95
N LEU A 536 -3.90 -9.67 -3.26
CA LEU A 536 -3.31 -10.95 -3.64
C LEU A 536 -4.34 -12.09 -3.57
N ALA A 537 -5.16 -12.13 -2.51
CA ALA A 537 -6.22 -13.12 -2.36
C ALA A 537 -7.30 -13.00 -3.45
N ALA A 538 -7.68 -11.78 -3.83
CA ALA A 538 -8.55 -11.52 -4.96
C ALA A 538 -7.92 -11.96 -6.29
N LYS A 539 -6.64 -11.64 -6.54
CA LYS A 539 -5.92 -12.04 -7.76
C LYS A 539 -5.83 -13.57 -7.88
N ALA A 540 -5.68 -14.30 -6.77
CA ALA A 540 -5.73 -15.77 -6.73
C ALA A 540 -7.14 -16.37 -6.99
N ILE A 541 -8.20 -15.74 -6.48
CA ILE A 541 -9.59 -16.14 -6.77
C ILE A 541 -9.93 -15.88 -8.26
N ALA A 542 -9.64 -14.68 -8.76
CA ALA A 542 -9.85 -14.31 -10.16
C ALA A 542 -9.11 -15.26 -11.12
N PHE A 543 -7.85 -15.60 -10.82
CA PHE A 543 -7.08 -16.62 -11.55
C PHE A 543 -7.77 -17.98 -11.58
N THR A 544 -8.30 -18.43 -10.45
CA THR A 544 -8.99 -19.72 -10.36
C THR A 544 -10.30 -19.71 -11.18
N ILE A 545 -11.06 -18.62 -11.13
CA ILE A 545 -12.30 -18.44 -11.90
C ILE A 545 -12.02 -18.40 -13.41
N LEU A 546 -11.08 -17.59 -13.87
CA LEU A 546 -10.75 -17.46 -15.30
C LEU A 546 -10.14 -18.75 -15.85
N LYS A 547 -9.26 -19.42 -15.11
CA LYS A 547 -8.74 -20.74 -15.49
C LYS A 547 -9.86 -21.80 -15.54
N TYR A 548 -10.80 -21.79 -14.60
CA TYR A 548 -11.98 -22.67 -14.65
C TYR A 548 -12.84 -22.41 -15.90
N ARG A 549 -13.15 -21.14 -16.21
CA ARG A 549 -13.89 -20.75 -17.42
C ARG A 549 -13.18 -21.23 -18.70
N LYS A 550 -11.85 -21.09 -18.79
CA LYS A 550 -11.03 -21.56 -19.91
C LYS A 550 -11.05 -23.09 -20.05
N LEU A 551 -10.82 -23.83 -18.96
CA LEU A 551 -10.88 -25.31 -18.94
C LEU A 551 -12.27 -25.83 -19.32
N LYS A 552 -13.34 -25.17 -18.84
CA LYS A 552 -14.73 -25.49 -19.20
C LYS A 552 -15.01 -25.28 -20.68
N ALA A 553 -14.58 -24.16 -21.26
CA ALA A 553 -14.73 -23.88 -22.69
C ALA A 553 -13.96 -24.89 -23.56
N GLU A 554 -12.71 -25.20 -23.22
CA GLU A 554 -11.94 -26.24 -23.91
C GLU A 554 -12.60 -27.62 -23.83
N TYR A 555 -13.12 -28.01 -22.65
CA TYR A 555 -13.79 -29.29 -22.46
C TYR A 555 -15.07 -29.40 -23.32
N LEU A 556 -15.90 -28.35 -23.34
CA LEU A 556 -17.10 -28.29 -24.18
C LEU A 556 -16.77 -28.41 -25.69
N ASN A 557 -15.66 -27.82 -26.12
CA ASN A 557 -15.17 -27.94 -27.50
C ASN A 557 -14.55 -29.31 -27.82
N LYS A 558 -14.06 -30.06 -26.82
CA LYS A 558 -13.25 -31.28 -27.03
C LYS A 558 -14.06 -32.57 -27.09
N GLN A 559 -15.16 -32.77 -26.34
CA GLN A 559 -16.01 -33.96 -26.55
C GLN A 559 -17.40 -33.96 -25.91
N ALA A 560 -18.42 -34.29 -26.71
CA ALA A 560 -19.79 -34.53 -26.26
C ALA A 560 -20.09 -36.02 -25.92
N LYS A 561 -19.17 -36.73 -25.24
CA LYS A 561 -19.29 -38.20 -25.03
C LYS A 561 -19.00 -38.78 -23.64
N GLN A 562 -18.42 -38.02 -22.71
CA GLN A 562 -18.30 -38.44 -21.30
C GLN A 562 -18.43 -37.20 -20.39
N SER A 563 -19.33 -37.24 -19.40
CA SER A 563 -19.54 -36.11 -18.49
C SER A 563 -18.48 -36.06 -17.38
N VAL A 564 -17.48 -35.19 -17.55
CA VAL A 564 -16.56 -34.80 -16.48
C VAL A 564 -17.33 -33.89 -15.49
N PRO A 565 -17.41 -34.23 -14.18
CA PRO A 565 -18.04 -33.36 -13.19
C PRO A 565 -17.40 -31.98 -13.12
N LYS A 566 -18.21 -30.91 -13.05
CA LYS A 566 -17.73 -29.50 -12.98
C LYS A 566 -16.71 -29.29 -11.85
N GLN A 567 -16.88 -30.02 -10.75
CA GLN A 567 -16.01 -30.00 -9.58
C GLN A 567 -14.56 -30.40 -9.92
N LEU A 568 -14.33 -31.33 -10.85
CA LEU A 568 -12.97 -31.71 -11.26
C LEU A 568 -12.28 -30.61 -12.06
N LEU A 569 -13.02 -29.87 -12.89
CA LEU A 569 -12.49 -28.72 -13.63
C LEU A 569 -12.12 -27.58 -12.67
N LEU A 570 -12.91 -27.34 -11.62
CA LEU A 570 -12.58 -26.34 -10.59
C LEU A 570 -11.38 -26.76 -9.73
N LEU A 571 -11.25 -28.05 -9.41
CA LEU A 571 -10.06 -28.58 -8.70
C LEU A 571 -8.79 -28.46 -9.55
N GLU A 572 -8.84 -28.74 -10.86
CA GLU A 572 -7.69 -28.55 -11.77
C GLU A 572 -7.39 -27.06 -12.01
N ALA A 573 -8.40 -26.19 -11.98
CA ALA A 573 -8.20 -24.74 -11.97
C ALA A 573 -7.48 -24.27 -10.70
N TRP A 574 -7.95 -24.71 -9.52
CA TRP A 574 -7.40 -24.40 -8.20
C TRP A 574 -6.00 -24.95 -7.96
N LYS A 575 -5.63 -26.05 -8.63
CA LYS A 575 -4.38 -26.81 -8.44
C LYS A 575 -3.10 -25.96 -8.28
N PRO A 576 -2.81 -24.90 -9.07
CA PRO A 576 -1.62 -24.07 -8.89
C PRO A 576 -1.65 -23.26 -7.58
N VAL A 577 -2.83 -22.86 -7.10
CA VAL A 577 -3.02 -22.18 -5.81
C VAL A 577 -3.04 -23.21 -4.66
N SER A 578 -3.40 -24.46 -4.92
CA SER A 578 -3.51 -25.53 -3.91
C SER A 578 -2.17 -25.99 -3.30
N ILE A 579 -1.05 -25.75 -3.99
CA ILE A 579 0.29 -26.28 -3.64
C ILE A 579 1.10 -25.44 -2.64
N GLY A 580 0.69 -24.19 -2.37
CA GLY A 580 1.25 -23.41 -1.25
C GLY A 580 0.83 -24.00 0.10
N TYR A 581 1.64 -23.84 1.14
CA TYR A 581 1.27 -24.31 2.48
C TYR A 581 0.13 -23.46 3.04
N LYS A 582 -0.98 -24.10 3.46
CA LYS A 582 -2.18 -23.40 3.95
C LYS A 582 -2.50 -23.73 5.40
N ARG A 583 -2.37 -22.75 6.29
CA ARG A 583 -3.26 -22.57 7.45
C ARG A 583 -4.20 -21.42 7.10
N ARG A 584 -5.27 -21.22 7.89
CA ARG A 584 -6.09 -20.01 7.74
C ARG A 584 -5.34 -18.85 8.40
N TRP A 585 -5.42 -17.66 7.81
CA TRP A 585 -4.67 -16.47 8.24
C TRP A 585 -4.65 -16.24 9.75
N TRP A 586 -5.84 -16.15 10.37
CA TRP A 586 -5.96 -15.97 11.81
C TRP A 586 -5.35 -17.14 12.61
N ASP A 587 -5.29 -18.38 12.10
CA ASP A 587 -4.61 -19.51 12.77
C ASP A 587 -3.06 -19.49 12.62
N CYS A 588 -2.48 -18.52 11.90
CA CYS A 588 -1.04 -18.55 11.58
C CYS A 588 -0.29 -17.22 11.41
N ILE A 589 -0.97 -16.07 11.36
CA ILE A 589 -0.28 -14.77 11.49
C ILE A 589 0.49 -14.72 12.83
N ALA A 590 1.67 -14.11 12.85
CA ALA A 590 2.40 -13.87 14.10
C ALA A 590 1.54 -13.07 15.10
N LEU A 591 1.82 -13.20 16.39
CA LEU A 591 1.23 -12.35 17.41
C LEU A 591 2.13 -11.11 17.57
N PRO A 592 1.62 -9.87 17.39
CA PRO A 592 2.43 -8.66 17.58
C PRO A 592 2.97 -8.54 19.01
N ASP A 593 4.19 -8.00 19.15
CA ASP A 593 4.92 -7.85 20.42
C ASP A 593 4.17 -7.03 21.50
N ASP A 594 3.19 -6.21 21.10
CA ASP A 594 2.35 -5.40 22.00
C ASP A 594 1.04 -6.10 22.43
N VAL A 595 0.68 -7.23 21.83
CA VAL A 595 -0.49 -8.03 22.20
C VAL A 595 -0.12 -9.07 23.26
N ASP A 596 -0.71 -8.96 24.45
CA ASP A 596 -0.52 -9.96 25.51
C ASP A 596 -1.01 -11.34 25.05
N PRO A 597 -0.29 -12.46 25.32
CA PRO A 597 -0.71 -13.80 24.95
C PRO A 597 -2.10 -14.23 25.45
N SER A 598 -2.68 -13.56 26.45
CA SER A 598 -4.05 -13.79 26.91
C SER A 598 -5.12 -12.96 26.17
N ASP A 599 -4.74 -11.90 25.46
CA ASP A 599 -5.58 -11.18 24.50
C ASP A 599 -5.52 -11.79 23.08
N GLU A 600 -4.66 -12.79 22.82
CA GLU A 600 -4.54 -13.48 21.53
C GLU A 600 -5.92 -13.87 20.95
N GLY A 601 -6.81 -14.44 21.75
CA GLY A 601 -8.15 -14.85 21.29
C GLY A 601 -9.00 -13.71 20.71
N ALA A 602 -8.78 -12.47 21.15
CA ALA A 602 -9.46 -11.29 20.61
C ALA A 602 -8.79 -10.81 19.31
N PHE A 603 -7.46 -10.74 19.26
CA PHE A 603 -6.69 -10.42 18.04
C PHE A 603 -7.01 -11.39 16.90
N ARG A 604 -6.99 -12.71 17.19
CA ARG A 604 -7.35 -13.79 16.25
C ARG A 604 -8.76 -13.63 15.67
N MET A 605 -9.71 -13.10 16.46
CA MET A 605 -11.06 -12.77 15.99
C MET A 605 -11.10 -11.52 15.11
N GLN A 606 -10.39 -10.44 15.48
CA GLN A 606 -10.33 -9.21 14.67
C GLN A 606 -9.78 -9.47 13.26
N ILE A 607 -8.68 -10.23 13.16
CA ILE A 607 -8.08 -10.65 11.87
C ILE A 607 -9.08 -11.45 11.02
N LYS A 608 -9.90 -12.30 11.66
CA LYS A 608 -10.93 -13.09 10.98
C LYS A 608 -12.12 -12.26 10.53
N ASP A 609 -12.56 -11.29 11.34
CA ASP A 609 -13.69 -10.42 11.02
C ASP A 609 -13.30 -9.45 9.87
N LEU A 610 -12.06 -8.95 9.86
CA LEU A 610 -11.50 -8.19 8.75
C LEU A 610 -11.49 -8.99 7.43
N ALA A 611 -11.03 -10.26 7.48
CA ALA A 611 -11.10 -11.16 6.33
C ALA A 611 -12.54 -11.48 5.90
N CYS A 612 -13.53 -11.39 6.81
CA CYS A 612 -14.94 -11.54 6.48
C CYS A 612 -15.48 -10.31 5.73
N THR A 613 -15.20 -9.10 6.20
CA THR A 613 -15.58 -7.84 5.51
C THR A 613 -15.00 -7.80 4.10
N SER A 614 -13.70 -8.07 3.98
CA SER A 614 -12.99 -8.11 2.70
C SER A 614 -13.59 -9.15 1.71
N LEU A 615 -13.99 -10.32 2.22
CA LEU A 615 -14.63 -11.36 1.41
C LEU A 615 -16.03 -10.97 0.91
N GLU A 616 -16.87 -10.30 1.71
CA GLU A 616 -18.19 -9.87 1.24
C GLU A 616 -18.12 -8.77 0.17
N LEU A 617 -17.17 -7.83 0.29
CA LEU A 617 -16.87 -6.85 -0.76
C LEU A 617 -16.40 -7.55 -2.05
N LEU A 618 -15.48 -8.52 -1.93
CA LEU A 618 -14.99 -9.28 -3.08
C LEU A 618 -16.08 -10.13 -3.77
N LYS A 619 -17.04 -10.66 -3.00
CA LYS A 619 -18.22 -11.34 -3.57
C LYS A 619 -19.08 -10.36 -4.38
N ALA A 620 -19.39 -9.19 -3.81
CA ALA A 620 -20.18 -8.16 -4.50
C ALA A 620 -19.51 -7.70 -5.81
N ALA A 621 -18.18 -7.71 -5.86
CA ALA A 621 -17.41 -7.44 -7.07
C ALA A 621 -17.43 -8.60 -8.10
N ILE A 622 -17.08 -9.84 -7.72
CA ILE A 622 -16.69 -10.89 -8.70
C ILE A 622 -17.31 -12.29 -8.47
N PHE A 623 -18.41 -12.43 -7.70
CA PHE A 623 -18.99 -13.74 -7.37
C PHE A 623 -19.43 -14.57 -8.60
N ASP A 624 -18.74 -15.68 -8.86
CA ASP A 624 -19.13 -16.68 -9.88
C ASP A 624 -19.83 -17.87 -9.23
N LYS A 625 -21.11 -18.10 -9.57
CA LYS A 625 -21.94 -19.17 -8.98
C LYS A 625 -21.41 -20.58 -9.26
N GLU A 626 -20.64 -20.82 -10.33
CA GLU A 626 -20.01 -22.14 -10.53
C GLU A 626 -18.73 -22.31 -9.71
N CYS A 627 -18.19 -21.22 -9.18
CA CYS A 627 -17.00 -21.17 -8.33
C CYS A 627 -17.29 -20.81 -6.87
N GLU A 628 -18.56 -20.85 -6.44
CA GLU A 628 -19.08 -20.44 -5.11
C GLU A 628 -18.21 -20.91 -3.93
N ALA A 629 -17.67 -22.13 -3.99
CA ALA A 629 -16.82 -22.70 -2.94
C ALA A 629 -15.53 -21.90 -2.65
N LEU A 630 -15.01 -21.12 -3.63
CA LEU A 630 -13.87 -20.21 -3.43
C LEU A 630 -14.22 -19.06 -2.49
N PHE A 631 -15.48 -18.63 -2.47
CA PHE A 631 -15.99 -17.51 -1.68
C PHE A 631 -16.47 -17.95 -0.28
N SER A 632 -15.88 -19.01 0.27
CA SER A 632 -16.09 -19.43 1.67
C SER A 632 -14.97 -18.88 2.56
N LEU A 633 -15.32 -18.39 3.75
CA LEU A 633 -14.35 -17.71 4.64
C LEU A 633 -13.14 -18.59 5.00
N ASP A 634 -13.35 -19.90 5.20
CA ASP A 634 -12.25 -20.84 5.40
C ASP A 634 -11.32 -20.95 4.17
N ILE A 635 -11.84 -20.90 2.95
CA ILE A 635 -10.98 -20.92 1.74
C ILE A 635 -10.27 -19.58 1.55
N TYR A 636 -10.96 -18.45 1.75
CA TYR A 636 -10.34 -17.12 1.69
C TYR A 636 -9.22 -16.96 2.74
N GLY A 637 -9.47 -17.35 3.98
CA GLY A 637 -8.45 -17.39 5.04
C GLY A 637 -7.28 -18.33 4.72
N ASN A 638 -7.51 -19.47 4.05
CA ASN A 638 -6.47 -20.38 3.55
C ASN A 638 -5.74 -19.88 2.28
N ILE A 639 -6.24 -18.83 1.61
CA ILE A 639 -5.51 -18.11 0.55
C ILE A 639 -4.61 -17.05 1.19
N ILE A 640 -5.14 -16.25 2.12
CA ILE A 640 -4.36 -15.22 2.81
C ILE A 640 -3.21 -15.87 3.61
N GLY A 641 -3.52 -16.86 4.46
CA GLY A 641 -2.50 -17.64 5.20
C GLY A 641 -1.63 -18.56 4.34
N MET A 642 -1.85 -18.61 3.02
CA MET A 642 -0.86 -19.15 2.07
C MET A 642 0.18 -18.09 1.71
N PHE A 643 -0.23 -16.85 1.46
CA PHE A 643 0.71 -15.78 1.16
C PHE A 643 1.63 -15.52 2.37
N GLU A 644 1.09 -15.32 3.57
CA GLU A 644 1.87 -15.06 4.80
C GLU A 644 2.98 -16.09 5.08
N LEU A 645 2.74 -17.37 4.79
CA LEU A 645 3.67 -18.47 5.10
C LEU A 645 4.54 -18.92 3.92
N ASN A 646 4.44 -18.28 2.75
CA ASN A 646 5.12 -18.71 1.53
C ASN A 646 5.64 -17.56 0.64
N ASN A 647 5.33 -16.31 0.96
CA ASN A 647 5.75 -15.14 0.17
C ASN A 647 7.27 -14.96 0.13
N LEU A 648 7.71 -14.29 -0.94
CA LEU A 648 9.00 -13.62 -1.02
C LEU A 648 8.74 -12.21 -1.53
N ASP A 649 9.50 -11.23 -1.04
CA ASP A 649 9.36 -9.85 -1.49
C ASP A 649 9.69 -9.72 -2.97
N LEU A 650 8.83 -8.98 -3.68
CA LEU A 650 9.06 -8.63 -5.06
C LEU A 650 9.85 -7.33 -5.08
N VAL A 651 11.15 -7.46 -5.32
CA VAL A 651 12.07 -6.34 -5.54
C VAL A 651 12.53 -6.33 -7.00
N VAL A 652 12.55 -5.17 -7.65
CA VAL A 652 13.26 -4.94 -8.93
C VAL A 652 14.02 -3.63 -8.84
N ALA A 653 15.33 -3.66 -9.09
CA ALA A 653 16.22 -2.49 -8.98
C ALA A 653 15.83 -1.35 -9.93
N SER A 654 16.09 -0.11 -9.50
CA SER A 654 15.71 1.10 -10.22
C SER A 654 16.63 1.36 -11.42
N PRO A 655 16.11 1.50 -12.65
CA PRO A 655 16.92 1.96 -13.79
C PRO A 655 17.35 3.43 -13.67
N VAL A 656 16.79 4.17 -12.72
CA VAL A 656 17.23 5.54 -12.38
C VAL A 656 18.50 5.49 -11.52
N GLU A 657 18.69 4.46 -10.69
CA GLU A 657 19.94 4.24 -9.95
C GLU A 657 21.09 3.97 -10.92
N ASP A 658 20.95 2.93 -11.75
CA ASP A 658 21.93 2.56 -12.78
C ASP A 658 22.31 3.74 -13.68
N TYR A 659 21.32 4.58 -14.04
CA TYR A 659 21.54 5.77 -14.84
C TYR A 659 22.48 6.75 -14.13
N PHE A 660 22.19 7.13 -12.88
CA PHE A 660 23.03 8.07 -12.14
C PHE A 660 24.39 7.47 -11.75
N LEU A 661 24.48 6.16 -11.49
CA LEU A 661 25.76 5.46 -11.31
C LEU A 661 26.60 5.50 -12.59
N TYR A 662 26.00 5.25 -13.75
CA TYR A 662 26.68 5.37 -15.04
C TYR A 662 27.19 6.79 -15.30
N ILE A 663 26.46 7.84 -14.90
CA ILE A 663 26.94 9.22 -14.96
C ILE A 663 28.09 9.47 -13.96
N ASP A 664 28.07 8.86 -12.76
CA ASP A 664 29.16 8.97 -11.79
C ASP A 664 30.46 8.29 -12.27
N ASP A 665 30.35 7.20 -13.03
CA ASP A 665 31.45 6.44 -13.63
C ASP A 665 31.98 7.01 -14.98
N LEU A 666 31.38 8.09 -15.52
CA LEU A 666 31.88 8.73 -16.75
C LEU A 666 33.29 9.34 -16.55
N PRO A 667 34.12 9.41 -17.62
CA PRO A 667 35.37 10.16 -17.59
C PRO A 667 35.14 11.64 -17.23
N ASP A 668 36.00 12.23 -16.40
CA ASP A 668 35.84 13.58 -15.81
C ASP A 668 35.20 14.64 -16.72
N ALA A 669 35.61 14.73 -17.99
CA ALA A 669 35.11 15.72 -18.95
C ALA A 669 33.70 15.41 -19.50
N GLU A 670 33.39 14.15 -19.79
CA GLU A 670 32.04 13.70 -20.17
C GLU A 670 31.09 13.79 -18.97
N LYS A 671 31.61 13.53 -17.78
CA LYS A 671 30.90 13.67 -16.51
C LYS A 671 30.52 15.11 -16.22
N GLU A 672 31.45 16.06 -16.33
CA GLU A 672 31.17 17.49 -16.07
C GLU A 672 30.07 18.03 -17.00
N GLU A 673 30.10 17.67 -18.30
CA GLU A 673 29.04 18.02 -19.27
C GLU A 673 27.69 17.35 -18.94
N ALA A 674 27.68 16.07 -18.56
CA ALA A 674 26.46 15.39 -18.19
C ALA A 674 25.88 15.87 -16.86
N GLU A 675 26.71 16.20 -15.87
CA GLU A 675 26.30 16.68 -14.55
C GLU A 675 25.73 18.09 -14.58
N GLU A 676 26.14 18.96 -15.52
CA GLU A 676 25.51 20.29 -15.73
C GLU A 676 24.00 20.14 -16.02
N ILE A 677 23.63 19.12 -16.80
CA ILE A 677 22.22 18.81 -17.13
C ILE A 677 21.55 17.98 -16.03
N THR A 678 22.24 16.98 -15.49
CA THR A 678 21.60 15.91 -14.68
C THR A 678 21.58 16.19 -13.17
N ARG A 679 22.55 16.94 -12.63
CA ARG A 679 22.62 17.24 -11.18
C ARG A 679 21.36 17.89 -10.62
N PRO A 680 20.68 18.85 -11.30
CA PRO A 680 19.44 19.45 -10.78
C PRO A 680 18.32 18.44 -10.50
N PHE A 681 18.27 17.33 -11.24
CA PHE A 681 17.30 16.24 -11.03
C PHE A 681 17.70 15.35 -9.85
N LEU A 682 18.98 14.99 -9.74
CA LEU A 682 19.52 14.23 -8.61
C LEU A 682 19.36 15.01 -7.28
N ASP A 683 19.68 16.32 -7.28
CA ASP A 683 19.47 17.25 -6.16
C ASP A 683 18.00 17.29 -5.68
N ALA A 684 17.04 17.16 -6.60
CA ALA A 684 15.61 17.24 -6.31
C ALA A 684 15.03 15.89 -5.85
N LEU A 685 15.53 14.78 -6.39
CA LEU A 685 15.23 13.43 -5.91
C LEU A 685 15.81 13.21 -4.50
N GLY A 686 17.04 13.65 -4.22
CA GLY A 686 17.74 13.26 -2.99
C GLY A 686 18.10 11.78 -3.02
N ASP A 687 18.13 11.10 -1.87
CA ASP A 687 18.42 9.66 -1.80
C ASP A 687 17.33 8.78 -2.47
N GLU A 688 16.13 9.31 -2.73
CA GLU A 688 14.99 8.60 -3.32
C GLU A 688 15.17 8.19 -4.81
N TYR A 689 16.30 8.50 -5.43
CA TYR A 689 16.59 8.15 -6.84
C TYR A 689 16.73 6.63 -7.05
N SER A 690 17.15 5.90 -6.02
CA SER A 690 17.38 4.45 -6.04
C SER A 690 16.15 3.61 -5.68
N ASP A 691 15.01 4.22 -5.36
CA ASP A 691 13.80 3.50 -4.93
C ASP A 691 13.40 2.40 -5.93
N CYS A 692 13.50 1.16 -5.46
CA CYS A 692 13.20 -0.03 -6.22
C CYS A 692 11.69 -0.27 -6.34
N CYS A 693 11.29 -1.02 -7.35
CA CYS A 693 9.92 -1.55 -7.43
C CYS A 693 9.73 -2.54 -6.29
N GLN A 694 8.76 -2.28 -5.42
CA GLN A 694 8.42 -3.08 -4.24
C GLN A 694 7.01 -3.67 -4.36
N GLY A 695 6.88 -4.91 -3.89
CA GLY A 695 5.64 -5.66 -3.96
C GLY A 695 5.76 -7.01 -3.26
N THR A 696 4.75 -7.84 -3.46
CA THR A 696 4.67 -9.16 -2.81
C THR A 696 4.15 -10.19 -3.81
N ALA A 697 4.77 -11.37 -3.83
CA ALA A 697 4.44 -12.42 -4.81
C ALA A 697 4.66 -13.85 -4.28
N PHE A 698 3.91 -14.78 -4.87
CA PHE A 698 4.00 -16.22 -4.61
C PHE A 698 4.67 -16.96 -5.78
N PHE A 699 5.70 -17.74 -5.46
CA PHE A 699 6.62 -18.39 -6.39
C PHE A 699 6.57 -19.92 -6.23
N PRO A 700 5.80 -20.65 -7.06
CA PRO A 700 5.47 -22.07 -6.83
C PRO A 700 6.63 -23.03 -6.53
N LEU A 701 7.82 -22.81 -7.09
CA LEU A 701 9.00 -23.65 -6.89
C LEU A 701 9.91 -23.10 -5.78
N GLN A 702 10.07 -21.79 -5.67
CA GLN A 702 10.82 -21.17 -4.55
C GLN A 702 10.12 -21.44 -3.21
N SER A 703 8.79 -21.34 -3.13
CA SER A 703 7.96 -21.73 -1.97
C SER A 703 7.89 -23.26 -1.71
N CYS A 704 8.89 -24.00 -2.22
CA CYS A 704 9.18 -25.40 -1.91
C CYS A 704 10.63 -25.62 -1.42
N MET A 705 11.49 -24.59 -1.41
CA MET A 705 12.84 -24.64 -0.83
C MET A 705 12.73 -24.61 0.69
N ASN A 706 13.52 -25.44 1.39
CA ASN A 706 13.47 -25.51 2.85
C ASN A 706 14.50 -24.55 3.49
N HIS A 707 14.21 -24.14 4.73
CA HIS A 707 15.09 -23.30 5.51
C HIS A 707 16.38 -24.02 5.98
N SER A 708 17.51 -23.33 5.96
CA SER A 708 18.71 -23.66 6.76
C SER A 708 19.47 -22.39 7.17
N CYS A 709 19.85 -22.25 8.45
CA CYS A 709 20.78 -21.19 8.91
C CYS A 709 22.25 -21.41 8.46
N CYS A 710 22.52 -22.49 7.71
CA CYS A 710 23.65 -22.58 6.79
C CYS A 710 23.06 -22.94 5.43
N PRO A 711 22.58 -21.95 4.66
CA PRO A 711 21.99 -22.21 3.35
C PRO A 711 23.05 -22.68 2.35
N ASN A 712 22.60 -23.24 1.23
CA ASN A 712 23.45 -23.52 0.07
C ASN A 712 23.00 -22.75 -1.18
N ALA A 713 21.93 -21.97 -1.09
CA ALA A 713 21.45 -21.04 -2.10
C ALA A 713 20.91 -19.75 -1.45
N LYS A 714 20.86 -18.65 -2.21
CA LYS A 714 20.17 -17.41 -1.80
C LYS A 714 19.26 -16.89 -2.91
N ALA A 715 18.26 -16.10 -2.52
CA ALA A 715 17.58 -15.22 -3.46
C ALA A 715 18.52 -14.04 -3.78
N PHE A 716 18.77 -13.77 -5.06
CA PHE A 716 19.67 -12.71 -5.50
C PHE A 716 19.38 -12.28 -6.93
N LYS A 717 19.15 -10.98 -7.16
CA LYS A 717 19.01 -10.42 -8.51
C LYS A 717 20.39 -10.20 -9.11
N ARG A 718 20.62 -10.72 -10.31
CA ARG A 718 21.80 -10.42 -11.12
C ARG A 718 21.52 -9.25 -12.04
N GLU A 719 22.55 -8.64 -12.64
CA GLU A 719 22.42 -7.43 -13.45
C GLU A 719 21.45 -7.57 -14.64
N GLU A 720 21.24 -8.79 -15.18
CA GLU A 720 20.27 -9.05 -16.25
C GLU A 720 18.82 -9.30 -15.77
N ASP A 721 18.58 -9.47 -14.46
CA ASP A 721 17.30 -9.92 -13.91
C ASP A 721 16.31 -8.78 -13.61
N ARG A 722 15.97 -8.03 -14.68
CA ARG A 722 15.14 -6.81 -14.66
C ARG A 722 13.62 -7.02 -14.49
N ASP A 723 13.18 -8.20 -14.06
CA ASP A 723 11.76 -8.51 -13.88
C ASP A 723 11.48 -9.17 -12.52
N GLY A 724 10.21 -9.20 -12.12
CA GLY A 724 9.77 -9.64 -10.79
C GLY A 724 9.92 -11.13 -10.48
N GLN A 725 10.59 -11.92 -11.33
CA GLN A 725 10.80 -13.35 -11.10
C GLN A 725 11.78 -13.60 -9.93
N ALA A 726 11.55 -14.63 -9.12
CA ALA A 726 12.44 -14.99 -8.03
C ALA A 726 13.69 -15.68 -8.61
N VAL A 727 14.87 -15.12 -8.36
CA VAL A 727 16.15 -15.62 -8.87
C VAL A 727 16.91 -16.25 -7.72
N ILE A 728 17.21 -17.54 -7.84
CA ILE A 728 17.93 -18.32 -6.83
C ILE A 728 19.28 -18.76 -7.41
N ILE A 729 20.36 -18.36 -6.75
CA ILE A 729 21.73 -18.75 -7.09
C ILE A 729 22.35 -19.59 -5.97
N ALA A 730 23.34 -20.41 -6.31
CA ALA A 730 24.08 -21.22 -5.36
C ALA A 730 25.12 -20.40 -4.57
N LEU A 731 25.23 -20.64 -3.26
CA LEU A 731 26.24 -20.05 -2.36
C LEU A 731 27.54 -20.86 -2.28
N ARG A 732 27.58 -22.01 -2.94
CA ARG A 732 28.70 -22.96 -3.02
C ARG A 732 28.35 -24.05 -4.04
N GLN A 733 29.29 -24.95 -4.33
CA GLN A 733 28.99 -26.19 -5.04
C GLN A 733 27.85 -26.98 -4.35
N ILE A 734 26.85 -27.42 -5.13
CA ILE A 734 25.71 -28.25 -4.70
C ILE A 734 25.75 -29.57 -5.48
N SER A 735 25.76 -30.69 -4.76
CA SER A 735 25.81 -32.03 -5.36
C SER A 735 24.45 -32.50 -5.90
N LYS A 736 24.45 -33.32 -6.96
CA LYS A 736 23.21 -33.95 -7.44
C LYS A 736 22.56 -34.79 -6.33
N ASN A 737 21.26 -34.58 -6.13
CA ASN A 737 20.39 -35.07 -5.05
C ASN A 737 20.55 -34.40 -3.67
N GLU A 738 21.39 -33.37 -3.53
CA GLU A 738 21.41 -32.51 -2.36
C GLU A 738 20.11 -31.68 -2.28
N GLU A 739 19.66 -31.32 -1.07
CA GLU A 739 18.52 -30.42 -0.88
C GLU A 739 18.96 -28.96 -1.11
N VAL A 740 18.20 -28.21 -1.90
CA VAL A 740 18.41 -26.77 -2.08
C VAL A 740 17.70 -26.05 -0.94
N THR A 741 18.50 -25.33 -0.15
CA THR A 741 18.09 -24.65 1.08
C THR A 741 18.52 -23.20 1.05
N ILE A 742 17.57 -22.34 1.43
CA ILE A 742 17.74 -20.89 1.58
C ILE A 742 17.61 -20.54 3.07
N SER A 743 18.03 -19.35 3.48
CA SER A 743 17.56 -18.82 4.77
C SER A 743 16.20 -18.13 4.61
N TYR A 744 15.49 -17.98 5.73
CA TYR A 744 14.21 -17.25 5.83
C TYR A 744 14.33 -16.02 6.75
N ILE A 745 15.50 -15.83 7.37
CA ILE A 745 15.81 -14.91 8.47
C ILE A 745 17.29 -14.53 8.34
N ASP A 746 17.77 -13.53 9.09
CA ASP A 746 19.22 -13.42 9.29
C ASP A 746 19.75 -14.67 10.02
N GLU A 747 20.81 -15.24 9.44
CA GLU A 747 21.51 -16.40 9.96
C GLU A 747 22.57 -16.04 11.01
N GLU A 748 23.03 -14.80 11.09
CA GLU A 748 24.03 -14.34 12.07
C GLU A 748 23.43 -13.98 13.44
N LEU A 749 22.11 -13.77 13.52
CA LEU A 749 21.36 -13.69 14.78
C LEU A 749 21.69 -14.86 15.75
N PRO A 750 21.65 -14.63 17.08
CA PRO A 750 21.83 -15.66 18.09
C PRO A 750 20.85 -16.83 17.96
N TYR A 751 21.29 -18.05 18.32
CA TYR A 751 20.50 -19.29 18.20
C TYR A 751 19.07 -19.19 18.74
N ILE A 752 18.87 -18.54 19.90
CA ILE A 752 17.54 -18.40 20.52
C ILE A 752 16.62 -17.52 19.67
N GLU A 753 17.14 -16.42 19.11
CA GLU A 753 16.40 -15.50 18.25
C GLU A 753 16.06 -16.17 16.91
N ARG A 754 17.01 -16.91 16.32
CA ARG A 754 16.74 -17.73 15.13
C ARG A 754 15.68 -18.81 15.36
N GLN A 755 15.64 -19.45 16.54
CA GLN A 755 14.58 -20.42 16.86
C GLN A 755 13.23 -19.74 17.13
N ALA A 756 13.22 -18.50 17.64
CA ALA A 756 12.00 -17.73 17.85
C ALA A 756 11.35 -17.34 16.50
N LEU A 757 12.10 -16.67 15.61
CA LEU A 757 11.58 -16.26 14.30
C LEU A 757 11.09 -17.44 13.45
N LEU A 758 11.75 -18.61 13.55
CA LEU A 758 11.34 -19.82 12.80
C LEU A 758 10.15 -20.56 13.44
N ALA A 759 9.77 -20.21 14.68
CA ALA A 759 8.57 -20.74 15.31
C ALA A 759 7.28 -20.21 14.66
N ASP A 760 7.28 -18.99 14.11
CA ASP A 760 6.14 -18.40 13.39
C ASP A 760 5.87 -19.14 12.06
N TYR A 761 6.93 -19.55 11.36
CA TYR A 761 6.84 -20.52 10.25
C TYR A 761 6.37 -21.92 10.70
N GLY A 762 6.22 -22.15 12.01
CA GLY A 762 5.60 -23.34 12.58
C GLY A 762 6.53 -24.54 12.76
N PHE A 763 7.85 -24.34 12.83
CA PHE A 763 8.83 -25.41 13.05
C PHE A 763 9.97 -24.99 14.00
N SER A 764 10.86 -25.93 14.32
CA SER A 764 12.11 -25.65 15.04
C SER A 764 13.29 -26.16 14.21
N CYS A 765 14.27 -25.29 13.99
CA CYS A 765 15.35 -25.53 13.03
C CYS A 765 16.41 -26.50 13.58
N LYS A 766 16.77 -27.50 12.77
CA LYS A 766 17.75 -28.55 13.10
C LYS A 766 18.88 -28.65 12.07
N CYS A 767 19.21 -27.51 11.44
CA CYS A 767 20.37 -27.41 10.56
C CYS A 767 21.68 -27.56 11.36
N PRO A 768 22.84 -27.77 10.70
CA PRO A 768 24.13 -27.93 11.38
C PRO A 768 24.47 -26.78 12.36
N LYS A 769 24.27 -25.50 11.98
CA LYS A 769 24.50 -24.33 12.85
C LYS A 769 23.68 -24.43 14.14
N CYS A 770 22.38 -24.69 14.01
CA CYS A 770 21.48 -24.83 15.16
C CYS A 770 21.77 -26.06 16.03
N LEU A 771 22.25 -27.17 15.47
CA LEU A 771 22.66 -28.34 16.27
C LEU A 771 24.01 -28.11 16.99
N GLN A 772 24.90 -27.30 16.41
CA GLN A 772 26.16 -26.90 17.03
C GLN A 772 25.92 -25.89 18.15
N ASP A 773 25.20 -24.80 17.88
CA ASP A 773 24.94 -23.73 18.85
C ASP A 773 24.13 -24.24 20.06
N ALA A 774 23.17 -25.14 19.84
CA ALA A 774 22.39 -25.79 20.91
C ALA A 774 23.21 -26.75 21.82
N SER A 775 24.52 -26.92 21.56
CA SER A 775 25.45 -27.62 22.46
C SER A 775 26.32 -26.68 23.30
N VAL A 776 26.20 -25.36 23.08
CA VAL A 776 26.96 -24.28 23.74
C VAL A 776 26.06 -23.44 24.68
N VAL A 777 24.73 -23.51 24.50
CA VAL A 777 23.69 -22.90 25.33
C VAL A 777 23.20 -23.86 26.42
#